data_AF-Q94KD1-F1
#
_entry.id   AF-Q94KD1-F1
#
_cell.length_a   1.000
_cell.length_b   1.000
_cell.length_c   1.000
_cell.angle_alpha   90.00
_cell.angle_beta   90.00
_cell.angle_gamma   90.00
#
_symmetry.space_group_name_H-M   'P 1'
#
loop_
_entity.id
_entity.type
_entity.pdbx_description
1 polymer ?
#
loop_
_entity_poly.entity_id
_entity_poly.type
_entity_poly.pdbx_seq_one_letter_code
_entity_poly.pdbx_strand_id
1 'polypeptide(L)'
;MGVMSRRVLPACGNLCFFCPSLRARSRHPVKRYKKMLAEIFPRNQEAEPNDRKIGKLCEYASRNPLRIPKITEYLEQKCYKELRNGNIGSVKVVLCIYKKLLSSCKEQMPLFSCSLLSIVRTLLEQTKEEEVQILGCNTLVDFISLQTVNSHMFNLEGLIPKLCQLAQEMGDDERSLQLRSAGMQALAFMVSFIGEHSQLSMDLDMIISVILENYMDLEKGQEDTKEVDQISDTKIPNMTKKVSFKPNPVTDYKLENMDISKSPSYWSMVCLCNIAKLAKETTTVRRVLEPLLTAFDSGDYWSPQKGVASSVLLFLQSRLEESGENCHVLVSSLIKHLDHKNVIKQQGLQINMVNVATCLALHAKQQASGAMTAVIADLIKHLRKCLQNAAESDVSVDKTKQNSDLQHALENCIAELSNKVGDAGPILDMFAVVLETISTNVVLSRTTASAILRAAHIVSVVPNVSYHKKVFPDALFHQLLLAMSHADCTTRVEAHNIFSVVLLGTLRLPWSDQHKETSEAVSGSLSVDGICTVRNQEEEKEKVEKSLNSELCKDVNHISRPSVSGQTSQQLSCQSLDSLKDLDDGIKSLCSLRLSSHQVNMLLSSLWIQATSTDNTPENFEAMASTYQITLLFSLAKRSNHMALVQCFQLAFSLRNLSLNQDGGMQHSRRRSIFTFASYMLIFGAKISNILELVPIIKESLTAQMVDPYLVLEGDIRLRAVCSGFPQEET
;
A
#
# COMPACT_ATOMS: atom_id res chain seq x y z
N MET A 1 28.66 -67.20 -67.75
CA MET A 1 27.54 -68.12 -68.05
C MET A 1 26.99 -68.66 -66.73
N GLY A 2 25.67 -68.81 -66.62
CA GLY A 2 25.04 -69.47 -65.48
C GLY A 2 23.78 -68.78 -64.98
N VAL A 3 22.73 -68.74 -65.82
CA VAL A 3 21.37 -68.43 -65.39
C VAL A 3 20.92 -69.53 -64.42
N MET A 4 20.80 -69.22 -63.12
CA MET A 4 19.99 -70.03 -62.21
C MET A 4 18.73 -69.26 -61.80
N SER A 5 17.62 -69.94 -62.06
CA SER A 5 16.23 -69.50 -61.98
C SER A 5 15.81 -68.96 -60.60
N ARG A 6 15.08 -67.84 -60.59
CA ARG A 6 14.48 -67.16 -59.42
C ARG A 6 13.37 -67.95 -58.70
N ARG A 7 13.25 -69.26 -58.89
CA ARG A 7 12.11 -70.06 -58.38
C ARG A 7 12.44 -71.11 -57.31
N VAL A 8 13.67 -71.19 -56.79
CA VAL A 8 14.03 -72.21 -55.77
C VAL A 8 14.61 -71.61 -54.47
N LEU A 9 14.33 -70.34 -54.17
CA LEU A 9 14.83 -69.66 -52.95
C LEU A 9 13.78 -69.14 -51.93
N PRO A 10 12.47 -69.47 -51.95
CA PRO A 10 11.62 -69.16 -50.80
C PRO A 10 11.80 -70.11 -49.60
N ALA A 11 12.51 -71.24 -49.74
CA ALA A 11 12.58 -72.26 -48.69
C ALA A 11 13.79 -72.13 -47.73
N CYS A 12 14.83 -71.36 -48.08
CA CYS A 12 16.04 -71.23 -47.24
C CYS A 12 16.05 -70.01 -46.30
N GLY A 13 15.01 -69.16 -46.34
CA GLY A 13 14.93 -67.94 -45.52
C GLY A 13 14.68 -68.20 -44.03
N ASN A 14 14.18 -69.39 -43.67
CA ASN A 14 13.75 -69.74 -42.31
C ASN A 14 14.75 -70.60 -41.52
N LEU A 15 15.86 -71.05 -42.11
CA LEU A 15 16.76 -72.05 -41.49
C LEU A 15 18.18 -71.57 -41.18
N CYS A 16 18.55 -70.33 -41.48
CA CYS A 16 19.91 -69.84 -41.18
C CYS A 16 19.92 -68.96 -39.92
N PHE A 17 20.03 -69.59 -38.75
CA PHE A 17 20.29 -68.91 -37.46
C PHE A 17 21.75 -68.44 -37.34
N PHE A 18 22.68 -69.07 -38.08
CA PHE A 18 24.13 -68.83 -37.97
C PHE A 18 24.69 -67.69 -38.84
N CYS A 19 23.90 -67.11 -39.78
CA CYS A 19 24.33 -65.95 -40.58
C CYS A 19 23.21 -64.89 -40.69
N PRO A 20 23.03 -64.01 -39.67
CA PRO A 20 22.00 -62.97 -39.65
C PRO A 20 22.10 -61.98 -40.83
N SER A 21 23.30 -61.82 -41.39
CA SER A 21 23.62 -60.92 -42.52
C SER A 21 23.04 -61.37 -43.86
N LEU A 22 22.55 -62.61 -43.99
CA LEU A 22 22.01 -63.16 -45.25
C LEU A 22 20.47 -63.19 -45.33
N ARG A 23 19.75 -62.73 -44.29
CA ARG A 23 18.27 -62.62 -44.34
C ARG A 23 17.83 -61.68 -45.46
N ALA A 24 16.71 -61.98 -46.13
CA ALA A 24 16.14 -61.08 -47.15
C ALA A 24 15.88 -59.64 -46.64
N ARG A 25 15.65 -59.47 -45.32
CA ARG A 25 15.56 -58.16 -44.64
C ARG A 25 16.87 -57.36 -44.60
N SER A 26 18.04 -58.00 -44.64
CA SER A 26 19.36 -57.33 -44.57
C SER A 26 19.79 -56.70 -45.90
N ARG A 27 19.17 -57.09 -47.02
CA ARG A 27 19.52 -56.64 -48.39
C ARG A 27 18.76 -55.41 -48.88
N HIS A 28 17.92 -54.80 -48.05
CA HIS A 28 17.24 -53.55 -48.41
C HIS A 28 18.18 -52.37 -48.12
N PRO A 29 18.40 -51.43 -49.05
CA PRO A 29 19.24 -50.27 -48.81
C PRO A 29 18.69 -49.49 -47.60
N VAL A 30 19.45 -49.51 -46.50
CA VAL A 30 19.09 -48.79 -45.28
C VAL A 30 19.15 -47.30 -45.61
N LYS A 31 18.01 -46.61 -45.51
CA LYS A 31 17.92 -45.17 -45.75
C LYS A 31 18.99 -44.45 -44.92
N ARG A 32 19.73 -43.51 -45.52
CA ARG A 32 20.92 -42.85 -44.94
C ARG A 32 20.74 -42.39 -43.49
N TYR A 33 19.60 -41.79 -43.15
CA TYR A 33 19.28 -41.35 -41.79
C TYR A 33 19.20 -42.50 -40.76
N LYS A 34 18.72 -43.68 -41.15
CA LYS A 34 18.65 -44.86 -40.26
C LYS A 34 20.05 -45.39 -39.91
N LYS A 35 21.00 -45.29 -40.85
CA LYS A 35 22.40 -45.65 -40.60
C LYS A 35 23.03 -44.66 -39.61
N MET A 36 22.82 -43.36 -39.81
CA MET A 36 23.28 -42.32 -38.88
C MET A 36 22.71 -42.50 -37.48
N LEU A 37 21.41 -42.76 -37.35
CA LEU A 37 20.76 -43.03 -36.07
C LEU A 37 21.36 -44.25 -35.36
N ALA A 38 21.57 -45.36 -36.08
CA ALA A 38 22.16 -46.57 -35.51
C ALA A 38 23.61 -46.36 -35.00
N GLU A 39 24.35 -45.40 -35.56
CA GLU A 39 25.72 -45.09 -35.15
C GLU A 39 25.81 -44.14 -33.93
N ILE A 40 24.71 -43.43 -33.60
CA ILE A 40 24.66 -42.44 -32.51
C ILE A 40 24.45 -43.12 -31.15
N PHE A 41 23.57 -44.11 -31.06
CA PHE A 41 23.24 -44.74 -29.78
C PHE A 41 24.38 -45.66 -29.30
N PRO A 42 25.00 -45.39 -28.14
CA PRO A 42 26.07 -46.23 -27.61
C PRO A 42 25.55 -47.58 -27.15
N ARG A 43 26.44 -48.59 -27.09
CA ARG A 43 26.12 -49.91 -26.51
C ARG A 43 26.16 -49.89 -24.98
N ASN A 44 26.89 -48.96 -24.38
CA ASN A 44 27.02 -48.76 -22.93
C ASN A 44 26.17 -47.56 -22.51
N GLN A 45 25.43 -47.68 -21.40
CA GLN A 45 24.49 -46.65 -20.94
C GLN A 45 25.16 -45.42 -20.31
N GLU A 46 26.40 -45.55 -19.81
CA GLU A 46 27.17 -44.46 -19.18
C GLU A 46 28.00 -43.64 -20.19
N ALA A 47 28.01 -44.01 -21.47
CA ALA A 47 28.81 -43.30 -22.46
C ALA A 47 28.16 -41.94 -22.83
N GLU A 48 28.95 -40.87 -22.77
CA GLU A 48 28.47 -39.53 -23.16
C GLU A 48 27.95 -39.48 -24.61
N PRO A 49 26.92 -38.66 -24.88
CA PRO A 49 26.40 -38.46 -26.24
C PRO A 49 27.48 -37.99 -27.21
N ASN A 50 27.61 -38.64 -28.38
CA ASN A 50 28.61 -38.26 -29.37
C ASN A 50 28.14 -37.05 -30.20
N ASP A 51 28.48 -35.85 -29.75
CA ASP A 51 28.10 -34.58 -30.39
C ASP A 51 28.46 -34.50 -31.87
N ARG A 52 29.60 -35.05 -32.29
CA ARG A 52 30.02 -35.03 -33.70
C ARG A 52 29.07 -35.85 -34.58
N LYS A 53 28.58 -37.00 -34.09
CA LYS A 53 27.63 -37.84 -34.83
C LYS A 53 26.22 -37.23 -34.81
N ILE A 54 25.80 -36.66 -33.68
CA ILE A 54 24.53 -35.95 -33.54
C ILE A 54 24.50 -34.75 -34.50
N GLY A 55 25.58 -33.97 -34.56
CA GLY A 55 25.74 -32.85 -35.49
C GLY A 55 25.58 -33.26 -36.95
N LYS A 56 26.19 -34.38 -37.38
CA LYS A 56 26.03 -34.89 -38.75
C LYS A 56 24.60 -35.27 -39.10
N LEU A 57 23.85 -35.85 -38.15
CA LEU A 57 22.43 -36.15 -38.35
C LEU A 57 21.61 -34.87 -38.49
N CYS A 58 21.86 -33.88 -37.65
CA CYS A 58 21.14 -32.60 -37.68
C CYS A 58 21.46 -31.79 -38.95
N GLU A 59 22.71 -31.79 -39.41
CA GLU A 59 23.11 -31.19 -40.69
C GLU A 59 22.46 -31.90 -41.88
N TYR A 60 22.34 -33.23 -41.82
CA TYR A 60 21.58 -33.97 -42.83
C TYR A 60 20.09 -33.59 -42.79
N ALA A 61 19.52 -33.45 -41.60
CA ALA A 61 18.11 -33.09 -41.40
C ALA A 61 17.78 -31.68 -41.91
N SER A 62 18.63 -30.68 -41.63
CA SER A 62 18.45 -29.31 -42.11
C SER A 62 18.47 -29.23 -43.64
N ARG A 63 19.35 -30.00 -44.29
CA ARG A 63 19.40 -30.11 -45.76
C ARG A 63 18.27 -30.96 -46.35
N ASN A 64 17.53 -31.71 -45.56
CA ASN A 64 16.48 -32.62 -46.02
C ASN A 64 15.20 -32.54 -45.15
N PRO A 65 14.47 -31.41 -45.16
CA PRO A 65 13.33 -31.18 -44.26
C PRO A 65 12.25 -32.28 -44.29
N LEU A 66 11.96 -32.83 -45.47
CA LEU A 66 10.97 -33.92 -45.65
C LEU A 66 11.33 -35.23 -44.92
N ARG A 67 12.55 -35.35 -44.41
CA ARG A 67 13.00 -36.50 -43.61
C ARG A 67 12.85 -36.26 -42.12
N ILE A 68 12.71 -35.00 -41.67
CA ILE A 68 12.59 -34.63 -40.25
C ILE A 68 11.46 -35.42 -39.57
N PRO A 69 10.21 -35.46 -40.09
CA PRO A 69 9.14 -36.22 -39.43
C PRO A 69 9.45 -37.71 -39.25
N LYS A 70 10.18 -38.32 -40.19
CA LYS A 70 10.56 -39.75 -40.11
C LYS A 70 11.72 -40.01 -39.16
N ILE A 71 12.57 -39.01 -38.94
CA ILE A 71 13.64 -39.06 -37.95
C ILE A 71 13.03 -38.91 -36.56
N THR A 72 12.14 -37.95 -36.37
CA THR A 72 11.53 -37.65 -35.07
C THR A 72 10.55 -38.73 -34.63
N GLU A 73 9.75 -39.30 -35.55
CA GLU A 73 8.91 -40.47 -35.26
C GLU A 73 9.75 -41.66 -34.73
N TYR A 74 10.94 -41.89 -35.31
CA TYR A 74 11.85 -42.92 -34.82
C TYR A 74 12.41 -42.58 -33.43
N LEU A 75 12.80 -41.33 -33.21
CA LEU A 75 13.34 -40.86 -31.94
C LEU A 75 12.30 -40.94 -30.82
N GLU A 76 11.06 -40.57 -31.10
CA GLU A 76 9.94 -40.66 -30.16
C GLU A 76 9.64 -42.11 -29.77
N GLN A 77 9.49 -43.02 -30.74
CA GLN A 77 9.30 -44.45 -30.47
C GLN A 77 10.47 -45.04 -29.68
N LYS A 78 11.71 -44.64 -30.02
CA LYS A 78 12.92 -45.07 -29.31
C LYS A 78 12.91 -44.54 -27.87
N CYS A 79 12.57 -43.27 -27.66
CA CYS A 79 12.48 -42.66 -26.34
C CYS A 79 11.51 -43.43 -25.42
N TYR A 80 10.27 -43.66 -25.88
CA TYR A 80 9.29 -44.41 -25.08
C TYR A 80 9.74 -45.84 -24.77
N LYS A 81 10.38 -46.50 -25.74
CA LYS A 81 10.89 -47.86 -25.53
C LYS A 81 12.00 -47.88 -24.48
N GLU A 82 12.98 -46.98 -24.57
CA GLU A 82 14.11 -46.95 -23.65
C GLU A 82 13.69 -46.47 -22.25
N LEU A 83 12.73 -45.55 -22.15
CA LEU A 83 12.14 -45.12 -20.89
C LEU A 83 11.45 -46.27 -20.15
N ARG A 84 10.65 -47.08 -20.86
CA ARG A 84 10.03 -48.29 -20.28
C ARG A 84 11.04 -49.34 -19.82
N ASN A 85 12.25 -49.32 -20.39
CA ASN A 85 13.33 -50.25 -20.04
C ASN A 85 14.30 -49.68 -18.98
N GLY A 86 14.06 -48.47 -18.45
CA GLY A 86 14.95 -47.81 -17.49
C GLY A 86 16.30 -47.37 -18.07
N ASN A 87 16.44 -47.25 -19.39
CA ASN A 87 17.70 -46.88 -20.05
C ASN A 87 17.81 -45.36 -20.22
N ILE A 88 18.06 -44.66 -19.11
CA ILE A 88 18.13 -43.18 -19.04
C ILE A 88 19.24 -42.64 -19.97
N GLY A 89 20.37 -43.33 -20.11
CA GLY A 89 21.46 -42.92 -21.01
C GLY A 89 21.02 -42.78 -22.47
N SER A 90 20.19 -43.71 -22.97
CA SER A 90 19.63 -43.59 -24.32
C SER A 90 18.59 -42.48 -24.46
N VAL A 91 17.81 -42.22 -23.40
CA VAL A 91 16.89 -41.08 -23.34
C VAL A 91 17.66 -39.76 -23.44
N LYS A 92 18.75 -39.60 -22.68
CA LYS A 92 19.65 -38.44 -22.76
C LYS A 92 20.15 -38.20 -24.18
N VAL A 93 20.58 -39.26 -24.89
CA VAL A 93 21.02 -39.16 -26.29
C VAL A 93 19.88 -38.67 -27.21
N VAL A 94 18.65 -39.15 -27.03
CA VAL A 94 17.49 -38.65 -27.79
C VAL A 94 17.29 -37.15 -27.55
N LEU A 95 17.32 -36.71 -26.30
CA LEU A 95 17.13 -35.30 -25.93
C LEU A 95 18.25 -34.41 -26.49
N CYS A 96 19.52 -34.87 -26.47
CA CYS A 96 20.62 -34.17 -27.13
C CYS A 96 20.40 -34.01 -28.64
N ILE A 97 19.83 -35.03 -29.31
CA ILE A 97 19.47 -34.91 -30.73
C ILE A 97 18.40 -33.84 -30.94
N TYR A 98 17.33 -33.82 -30.13
CA TYR A 98 16.29 -32.78 -30.23
C TYR A 98 16.85 -31.38 -29.93
N LYS A 99 17.68 -31.22 -28.88
CA LYS A 99 18.36 -29.95 -28.57
C LYS A 99 19.16 -29.44 -29.77
N LYS A 100 19.92 -30.33 -30.43
CA LYS A 100 20.69 -29.97 -31.62
C LYS A 100 19.81 -29.69 -32.85
N LEU A 101 18.67 -30.37 -32.98
CA LEU A 101 17.67 -30.06 -34.02
C LEU A 101 17.05 -28.68 -33.80
N LEU A 102 16.71 -28.31 -32.57
CA LEU A 102 16.19 -26.97 -32.24
C LEU A 102 17.18 -25.86 -32.66
N SER A 103 18.48 -26.05 -32.42
CA SER A 103 19.49 -25.06 -32.82
C SER A 103 19.76 -25.05 -34.33
N SER A 104 19.73 -26.21 -35.00
CA SER A 104 20.19 -26.39 -36.39
C SER A 104 19.08 -26.28 -37.44
N CYS A 105 17.81 -26.46 -37.05
CA CYS A 105 16.65 -26.53 -37.93
C CYS A 105 15.54 -25.56 -37.49
N LYS A 106 15.91 -24.32 -37.11
CA LYS A 106 14.98 -23.32 -36.53
C LYS A 106 13.74 -23.07 -37.39
N GLU A 107 13.92 -22.91 -38.69
CA GLU A 107 12.81 -22.67 -39.64
C GLU A 107 11.88 -23.89 -39.81
N GLN A 108 12.40 -25.10 -39.56
CA GLN A 108 11.66 -26.35 -39.72
C GLN A 108 11.11 -26.88 -38.38
N MET A 109 11.16 -26.08 -37.31
CA MET A 109 10.67 -26.45 -35.97
C MET A 109 9.25 -27.02 -35.94
N PRO A 110 8.28 -26.49 -36.72
CA PRO A 110 6.92 -27.06 -36.76
C PRO A 110 6.86 -28.54 -37.18
N LEU A 111 7.88 -29.07 -37.87
CA LEU A 111 7.93 -30.47 -38.31
C LEU A 111 8.24 -31.44 -37.17
N PHE A 112 8.71 -30.96 -36.02
CA PHE A 112 9.15 -31.82 -34.92
C PHE A 112 8.77 -31.34 -33.52
N SER A 113 8.28 -30.12 -33.36
CA SER A 113 7.88 -29.57 -32.05
C SER A 113 6.82 -30.40 -31.34
N CYS A 114 5.79 -30.89 -32.05
CA CYS A 114 4.78 -31.77 -31.46
C CYS A 114 5.39 -33.07 -30.89
N SER A 115 6.33 -33.68 -31.63
CA SER A 115 7.02 -34.89 -31.20
C SER A 115 7.89 -34.62 -29.97
N LEU A 116 8.59 -33.49 -29.94
CA LEU A 116 9.38 -33.09 -28.77
C LEU A 116 8.50 -32.81 -27.54
N LEU A 117 7.41 -32.06 -27.69
CA LEU A 117 6.48 -31.75 -26.59
C LEU A 117 5.78 -33.01 -26.06
N SER A 118 5.51 -33.99 -26.92
CA SER A 118 4.98 -35.32 -26.56
C SER A 118 5.96 -36.10 -25.67
N ILE A 119 7.25 -36.09 -26.04
CA ILE A 119 8.33 -36.65 -25.21
C ILE A 119 8.42 -35.90 -23.88
N VAL A 120 8.45 -34.57 -23.88
CA VAL A 120 8.53 -33.75 -22.66
C VAL A 120 7.38 -34.08 -21.71
N ARG A 121 6.12 -34.12 -22.19
CA ARG A 121 4.95 -34.54 -21.38
C ARG A 121 5.20 -35.88 -20.69
N THR A 122 5.65 -36.86 -21.48
CA THR A 122 5.91 -38.21 -20.97
C THR A 122 7.03 -38.25 -19.92
N LEU A 123 8.08 -37.43 -20.08
CA LEU A 123 9.17 -37.33 -19.11
C LEU A 123 8.71 -36.70 -17.80
N LEU A 124 7.94 -35.61 -17.87
CA LEU A 124 7.40 -34.93 -16.68
C LEU A 124 6.45 -35.85 -15.89
N GLU A 125 5.72 -36.74 -16.56
CA GLU A 125 4.81 -37.72 -15.94
C GLU A 125 5.51 -38.90 -15.23
N GLN A 126 6.82 -39.13 -15.44
CA GLN A 126 7.54 -40.23 -14.78
C GLN A 126 7.88 -39.92 -13.32
N THR A 127 6.96 -40.22 -12.41
CA THR A 127 7.12 -39.97 -10.96
C THR A 127 8.12 -40.90 -10.26
N LYS A 128 8.65 -41.93 -10.93
CA LYS A 128 9.54 -42.93 -10.31
C LYS A 128 11.02 -42.56 -10.36
N GLU A 129 11.40 -41.66 -11.27
CA GLU A 129 12.78 -41.29 -11.53
C GLU A 129 12.88 -39.76 -11.67
N GLU A 130 13.27 -39.08 -10.59
CA GLU A 130 13.40 -37.60 -10.56
C GLU A 130 14.36 -37.07 -11.63
N GLU A 131 15.43 -37.82 -11.93
CA GLU A 131 16.40 -37.47 -12.99
C GLU A 131 15.71 -37.33 -14.36
N VAL A 132 14.71 -38.17 -14.64
CA VAL A 132 13.93 -38.11 -15.89
C VAL A 132 13.06 -36.84 -15.91
N GLN A 133 12.46 -36.47 -14.78
CA GLN A 133 11.63 -35.27 -14.68
C GLN A 133 12.49 -34.01 -14.83
N ILE A 134 13.68 -33.97 -14.22
CA ILE A 134 14.67 -32.89 -14.39
C ILE A 134 15.08 -32.75 -15.86
N LEU A 135 15.34 -33.87 -16.57
CA LEU A 135 15.63 -33.86 -18.00
C LEU A 135 14.44 -33.31 -18.81
N GLY A 136 13.21 -33.63 -18.41
CA GLY A 136 11.98 -33.07 -19.00
C GLY A 136 11.92 -31.55 -18.85
N CYS A 137 12.13 -31.03 -17.63
CA CYS A 137 12.15 -29.59 -17.34
C CYS A 137 13.25 -28.86 -18.15
N ASN A 138 14.47 -29.39 -18.15
CA ASN A 138 15.59 -28.78 -18.87
C ASN A 138 15.36 -28.76 -20.39
N THR A 139 14.80 -29.84 -20.94
CA THR A 139 14.44 -29.90 -22.38
C THR A 139 13.33 -28.91 -22.71
N LEU A 140 12.38 -28.71 -21.80
CA LEU A 140 11.32 -27.72 -21.97
C LEU A 140 11.87 -26.29 -21.95
N VAL A 141 12.80 -25.98 -21.05
CA VAL A 141 13.50 -24.68 -21.01
C VAL A 141 14.26 -24.43 -22.33
N ASP A 142 15.01 -25.42 -22.81
CA ASP A 142 15.70 -25.35 -24.11
C ASP A 142 14.71 -25.10 -25.26
N PHE A 143 13.51 -25.71 -25.21
CA PHE A 143 12.47 -25.50 -26.21
C PHE A 143 11.88 -24.09 -26.16
N ILE A 144 11.50 -23.61 -24.96
CA ILE A 144 10.86 -22.30 -24.74
C ILE A 144 11.81 -21.16 -25.11
N SER A 145 13.08 -21.24 -24.69
CA SER A 145 14.09 -20.21 -24.95
C SER A 145 14.39 -19.97 -26.44
N LEU A 146 13.96 -20.88 -27.31
CA LEU A 146 14.13 -20.80 -28.77
C LEU A 146 12.83 -20.46 -29.51
N GLN A 147 11.72 -20.21 -28.80
CA GLN A 147 10.46 -19.79 -29.41
C GLN A 147 10.45 -18.30 -29.72
N THR A 148 9.90 -17.95 -30.89
CA THR A 148 9.67 -16.55 -31.29
C THR A 148 8.21 -16.29 -31.69
N VAL A 149 7.38 -17.33 -31.76
CA VAL A 149 5.98 -17.29 -32.21
C VAL A 149 5.11 -18.02 -31.19
N ASN A 150 3.89 -17.53 -31.01
CA ASN A 150 2.91 -18.08 -30.06
C ASN A 150 2.24 -19.39 -30.51
N SER A 151 2.73 -20.05 -31.57
CA SER A 151 2.10 -21.25 -32.16
C SER A 151 2.02 -22.45 -31.21
N HIS A 152 2.85 -22.47 -30.15
CA HIS A 152 2.90 -23.55 -29.17
C HIS A 152 2.26 -23.20 -27.83
N MET A 153 1.70 -21.99 -27.69
CA MET A 153 1.19 -21.46 -26.42
C MET A 153 0.18 -22.39 -25.74
N PHE A 154 -0.87 -22.84 -26.46
CA PHE A 154 -1.86 -23.77 -25.90
C PHE A 154 -1.24 -25.10 -25.41
N ASN A 155 -0.24 -25.61 -26.13
CA ASN A 155 0.43 -26.86 -25.74
C ASN A 155 1.32 -26.69 -24.50
N LEU A 156 1.89 -25.50 -24.33
CA LEU A 156 2.77 -25.11 -23.25
C LEU A 156 1.97 -24.77 -21.98
N GLU A 157 0.85 -24.05 -22.11
CA GLU A 157 -0.05 -23.76 -20.99
C GLU A 157 -0.57 -25.03 -20.32
N GLY A 158 -0.93 -26.05 -21.11
CA GLY A 158 -1.35 -27.35 -20.57
C GLY A 158 -0.28 -28.08 -19.74
N LEU A 159 0.97 -27.62 -19.71
CA LEU A 159 2.04 -28.15 -18.85
C LEU A 159 2.14 -27.45 -17.50
N ILE A 160 1.56 -26.25 -17.34
CA ILE A 160 1.70 -25.43 -16.14
C ILE A 160 1.33 -26.20 -14.87
N PRO A 161 0.17 -26.90 -14.79
CA PRO A 161 -0.19 -27.62 -13.57
C PRO A 161 0.84 -28.67 -13.16
N LYS A 162 1.45 -29.33 -14.15
CA LYS A 162 2.48 -30.34 -13.89
C LYS A 162 3.79 -29.70 -13.42
N LEU A 163 4.19 -28.58 -13.99
CA LEU A 163 5.39 -27.86 -13.56
C LEU A 163 5.24 -27.29 -12.14
N CYS A 164 4.06 -26.76 -11.81
CA CYS A 164 3.70 -26.34 -10.45
C CYS A 164 3.82 -27.50 -9.46
N GLN A 165 3.33 -28.69 -9.81
CA GLN A 165 3.49 -29.89 -8.97
C GLN A 165 4.97 -30.23 -8.72
N LEU A 166 5.82 -30.21 -9.75
CA LEU A 166 7.26 -30.52 -9.59
C LEU A 166 7.99 -29.46 -8.77
N ALA A 167 7.57 -28.20 -8.85
CA ALA A 167 8.09 -27.11 -8.06
C ALA A 167 7.64 -27.15 -6.58
N GLN A 168 6.69 -28.03 -6.23
CA GLN A 168 6.20 -28.27 -4.87
C GLN A 168 6.63 -29.64 -4.32
N GLU A 169 7.64 -30.28 -4.92
CA GLU A 169 8.12 -31.58 -4.44
C GLU A 169 8.58 -31.48 -2.98
N MET A 170 8.07 -32.38 -2.14
CA MET A 170 8.28 -32.33 -0.69
C MET A 170 9.59 -33.04 -0.32
N GLY A 171 10.38 -32.42 0.56
CA GLY A 171 11.65 -32.97 1.07
C GLY A 171 12.80 -31.98 0.90
N ASP A 172 13.79 -32.02 1.81
CA ASP A 172 14.94 -31.11 1.82
C ASP A 172 16.25 -31.77 1.40
N ASP A 173 16.20 -32.95 0.80
CA ASP A 173 17.38 -33.59 0.24
C ASP A 173 17.83 -32.90 -1.06
N GLU A 174 19.11 -33.11 -1.42
CA GLU A 174 19.69 -32.44 -2.59
C GLU A 174 18.93 -32.74 -3.88
N ARG A 175 18.31 -33.93 -3.98
CA ARG A 175 17.60 -34.37 -5.19
C ARG A 175 16.23 -33.70 -5.31
N SER A 176 15.47 -33.63 -4.23
CA SER A 176 14.21 -32.88 -4.20
C SER A 176 14.42 -31.40 -4.49
N LEU A 177 15.50 -30.79 -3.96
CA LEU A 177 15.88 -29.40 -4.25
C LEU A 177 16.20 -29.20 -5.73
N GLN A 178 16.93 -30.13 -6.35
CA GLN A 178 17.23 -30.09 -7.78
C GLN A 178 15.97 -30.22 -8.64
N LEU A 179 15.03 -31.10 -8.27
CA LEU A 179 13.76 -31.24 -8.98
C LEU A 179 12.88 -30.00 -8.82
N ARG A 180 12.73 -29.48 -7.59
CA ARG A 180 12.04 -28.21 -7.31
C ARG A 180 12.63 -27.07 -8.13
N SER A 181 13.96 -26.95 -8.13
CA SER A 181 14.68 -25.92 -8.90
C SER A 181 14.44 -26.06 -10.41
N ALA A 182 14.49 -27.27 -10.96
CA ALA A 182 14.22 -27.51 -12.38
C ALA A 182 12.77 -27.20 -12.76
N GLY A 183 11.80 -27.55 -11.91
CA GLY A 183 10.39 -27.18 -12.06
C GLY A 183 10.20 -25.66 -12.04
N MET A 184 10.79 -24.98 -11.06
CA MET A 184 10.75 -23.52 -10.92
C MET A 184 11.42 -22.79 -12.08
N GLN A 185 12.54 -23.31 -12.58
CA GLN A 185 13.20 -22.78 -13.77
C GLN A 185 12.28 -22.89 -14.99
N ALA A 186 11.69 -24.07 -15.22
CA ALA A 186 10.76 -24.26 -16.33
C ALA A 186 9.54 -23.32 -16.23
N LEU A 187 8.99 -23.12 -15.03
CA LEU A 187 7.94 -22.12 -14.79
C LEU A 187 8.39 -20.70 -15.08
N ALA A 188 9.59 -20.29 -14.65
CA ALA A 188 10.09 -18.95 -14.90
C ALA A 188 10.21 -18.63 -16.40
N PHE A 189 10.71 -19.58 -17.19
CA PHE A 189 10.75 -19.47 -18.66
C PHE A 189 9.34 -19.49 -19.28
N MET A 190 8.44 -20.33 -18.75
CA MET A 190 7.04 -20.38 -19.19
C MET A 190 6.34 -19.03 -19.00
N VAL A 191 6.47 -18.44 -17.82
CA VAL A 191 5.88 -17.13 -17.50
C VAL A 191 6.50 -16.02 -18.35
N SER A 192 7.82 -16.06 -18.60
CA SER A 192 8.47 -15.12 -19.51
C SER A 192 7.87 -15.19 -20.92
N PHE A 193 7.72 -16.41 -21.46
CA PHE A 193 7.19 -16.63 -22.80
C PHE A 193 5.71 -16.22 -22.93
N ILE A 194 4.88 -16.61 -21.96
CA ILE A 194 3.48 -16.20 -21.89
C ILE A 194 3.38 -14.66 -21.82
N GLY A 195 4.32 -14.03 -21.10
CA GLY A 195 4.33 -12.58 -20.96
C GLY A 195 4.82 -11.78 -22.15
N GLU A 196 5.71 -12.32 -22.96
CA GLU A 196 6.07 -11.73 -24.25
C GLU A 196 4.89 -11.68 -25.23
N HIS A 197 3.88 -12.53 -25.02
CA HIS A 197 2.68 -12.60 -25.84
C HIS A 197 1.43 -11.99 -25.17
N SER A 198 1.60 -11.30 -24.04
CA SER A 198 0.55 -10.53 -23.32
C SER A 198 -0.73 -11.32 -22.98
N GLN A 199 -0.61 -12.63 -22.71
CA GLN A 199 -1.73 -13.44 -22.23
C GLN A 199 -1.55 -13.73 -20.75
N LEU A 200 -2.62 -13.65 -19.96
CA LEU A 200 -2.60 -14.11 -18.57
C LEU A 200 -3.12 -15.54 -18.56
N SER A 201 -2.31 -16.46 -18.03
CA SER A 201 -2.71 -17.86 -17.86
C SER A 201 -3.89 -17.98 -16.90
N MET A 202 -4.78 -18.94 -17.16
CA MET A 202 -5.85 -19.30 -16.22
C MET A 202 -5.31 -19.95 -14.93
N ASP A 203 -4.10 -20.48 -14.97
CA ASP A 203 -3.45 -21.16 -13.84
C ASP A 203 -2.55 -20.20 -13.02
N LEU A 204 -2.74 -18.88 -13.16
CA LEU A 204 -1.92 -17.87 -12.48
C LEU A 204 -1.94 -18.03 -10.95
N ASP A 205 -3.08 -18.37 -10.37
CA ASP A 205 -3.24 -18.60 -8.93
C ASP A 205 -2.31 -19.72 -8.44
N MET A 206 -2.22 -20.81 -9.22
CA MET A 206 -1.34 -21.93 -8.93
C MET A 206 0.12 -21.52 -9.04
N ILE A 207 0.49 -20.79 -10.10
CA ILE A 207 1.84 -20.25 -10.29
C ILE A 207 2.24 -19.37 -9.10
N ILE A 208 1.36 -18.47 -8.65
CA ILE A 208 1.62 -17.56 -7.55
C ILE A 208 1.81 -18.32 -6.23
N SER A 209 0.97 -19.32 -5.93
CA SER A 209 1.13 -20.15 -4.72
C SER A 209 2.52 -20.78 -4.66
N VAL A 210 2.93 -21.41 -5.77
CA VAL A 210 4.23 -22.10 -5.90
C VAL A 210 5.39 -21.12 -5.78
N ILE A 211 5.27 -19.91 -6.35
CA ILE A 211 6.27 -18.84 -6.21
C ILE A 211 6.44 -18.48 -4.74
N LEU A 212 5.35 -18.20 -4.02
CA LEU A 212 5.41 -17.77 -2.62
C LEU A 212 5.96 -18.84 -1.69
N GLU A 213 5.60 -20.11 -1.91
CA GLU A 213 6.13 -21.24 -1.16
C GLU A 213 7.66 -21.37 -1.32
N ASN A 214 8.15 -21.28 -2.56
CA ASN A 214 9.59 -21.36 -2.85
C ASN A 214 10.35 -20.04 -2.56
N TYR A 215 9.64 -18.93 -2.34
CA TYR A 215 10.26 -17.66 -1.94
C TYR A 215 10.80 -17.75 -0.49
N MET A 216 10.13 -18.53 0.36
CA MET A 216 10.46 -18.70 1.80
C MET A 216 11.79 -19.39 2.09
N ASP A 217 12.31 -20.19 1.16
CA ASP A 217 13.58 -20.91 1.37
C ASP A 217 14.80 -19.96 1.43
N LEU A 218 14.63 -18.68 1.08
CA LEU A 218 15.66 -17.63 1.24
C LEU A 218 15.84 -17.16 2.67
N GLU A 219 14.77 -17.15 3.49
CA GLU A 219 14.81 -16.58 4.83
C GLU A 219 15.31 -17.58 5.88
N LYS A 220 14.93 -18.86 5.74
CA LYS A 220 15.43 -19.93 6.64
C LYS A 220 16.95 -20.13 6.55
N GLY A 221 17.55 -19.96 5.38
CA GLY A 221 19.01 -20.11 5.20
C GLY A 221 19.85 -18.97 5.80
N GLN A 222 19.23 -17.87 6.25
CA GLN A 222 19.95 -16.74 6.86
C GLN A 222 20.09 -16.84 8.39
N GLU A 223 19.28 -17.66 9.07
CA GLU A 223 19.38 -17.83 10.52
C GLU A 223 20.61 -18.66 10.93
N ASP A 224 21.07 -19.58 10.07
CA ASP A 224 22.13 -20.55 10.41
C ASP A 224 23.58 -20.02 10.38
N THR A 225 23.82 -18.72 10.10
CA THR A 225 25.19 -18.17 9.99
C THR A 225 25.56 -17.08 11.00
N LYS A 226 24.76 -16.85 12.05
CA LYS A 226 25.09 -15.83 13.07
C LYS A 226 24.83 -16.26 14.51
N GLU A 227 25.38 -17.38 14.93
CA GLU A 227 25.56 -17.66 16.36
C GLU A 227 27.02 -17.96 16.69
N VAL A 228 27.82 -16.91 16.93
CA VAL A 228 29.00 -16.96 17.82
C VAL A 228 29.19 -15.58 18.49
N ASP A 229 28.81 -15.52 19.77
CA ASP A 229 29.37 -14.73 20.89
C ASP A 229 29.44 -13.19 20.86
N GLN A 230 28.63 -12.52 21.70
CA GLN A 230 29.04 -12.13 23.08
C GLN A 230 27.93 -11.38 23.85
N ILE A 231 27.84 -11.72 25.12
CA ILE A 231 26.85 -11.32 26.12
C ILE A 231 27.17 -9.93 26.70
N SER A 232 26.18 -9.03 26.75
CA SER A 232 25.99 -8.12 27.90
C SER A 232 24.56 -7.59 27.96
N ASP A 233 23.90 -7.90 29.08
CA ASP A 233 22.53 -7.58 29.44
C ASP A 233 22.16 -6.08 29.42
N THR A 234 21.03 -5.74 28.81
CA THR A 234 20.00 -4.87 29.43
C THR A 234 18.68 -4.95 28.64
N LYS A 235 17.61 -5.39 29.32
CA LYS A 235 16.27 -5.60 28.77
C LYS A 235 15.46 -4.30 28.78
N ILE A 236 15.09 -3.78 27.61
CA ILE A 236 13.87 -2.99 27.34
C ILE A 236 13.40 -3.31 25.90
N PRO A 237 12.17 -3.84 25.68
CA PRO A 237 11.68 -4.16 24.34
C PRO A 237 11.10 -2.92 23.67
N ASN A 238 11.92 -2.18 22.92
CA ASN A 238 11.45 -1.12 22.03
C ASN A 238 11.03 -1.71 20.68
N MET A 239 9.73 -1.58 20.37
CA MET A 239 9.08 -1.95 19.12
C MET A 239 9.45 -0.95 17.99
N THR A 240 10.73 -0.90 17.67
CA THR A 240 11.26 -0.28 16.45
C THR A 240 12.33 -1.21 15.88
N LYS A 241 11.95 -2.47 15.61
CA LYS A 241 12.66 -3.25 14.59
C LYS A 241 12.38 -2.58 13.25
N LYS A 242 13.19 -1.56 12.98
CA LYS A 242 13.47 -1.03 11.65
C LYS A 242 13.71 -2.25 10.78
N VAL A 243 12.72 -2.62 9.97
CA VAL A 243 12.83 -3.77 9.07
C VAL A 243 14.02 -3.44 8.17
N SER A 244 15.14 -4.13 8.39
CA SER A 244 16.35 -3.91 7.62
C SER A 244 16.15 -4.52 6.25
N PHE A 245 15.49 -3.78 5.35
CA PHE A 245 15.43 -4.14 3.94
C PHE A 245 16.74 -3.71 3.28
N LYS A 246 17.51 -4.68 2.79
CA LYS A 246 18.36 -4.44 1.63
C LYS A 246 17.46 -4.52 0.40
N PRO A 247 17.41 -3.49 -0.46
CA PRO A 247 16.78 -3.63 -1.76
C PRO A 247 17.48 -4.80 -2.45
N ASN A 248 16.71 -5.72 -3.01
CA ASN A 248 17.25 -6.82 -3.78
C ASN A 248 17.07 -6.50 -5.28
N PRO A 249 18.00 -5.75 -5.88
CA PRO A 249 18.07 -5.71 -7.32
C PRO A 249 18.59 -7.07 -7.78
N VAL A 250 17.78 -7.79 -8.56
CA VAL A 250 18.22 -8.93 -9.39
C VAL A 250 19.44 -8.57 -10.25
N THR A 251 19.77 -7.28 -10.38
CA THR A 251 20.96 -6.75 -11.05
C THR A 251 22.25 -6.70 -10.21
N ASP A 252 22.23 -6.93 -8.89
CA ASP A 252 23.44 -6.85 -8.05
C ASP A 252 23.65 -8.06 -7.10
N TYR A 253 23.02 -9.20 -7.42
CA TYR A 253 23.34 -10.49 -6.81
C TYR A 253 24.71 -10.99 -7.30
N LYS A 254 25.81 -10.40 -6.80
CA LYS A 254 27.13 -11.05 -6.81
C LYS A 254 27.23 -11.96 -5.59
N LEU A 255 26.68 -13.16 -5.70
CA LEU A 255 26.87 -14.23 -4.72
C LEU A 255 27.91 -15.20 -5.29
N GLU A 256 29.19 -14.95 -5.01
CA GLU A 256 30.33 -15.55 -5.72
C GLU A 256 30.57 -17.06 -5.46
N ASN A 257 29.76 -17.79 -4.68
CA ASN A 257 30.13 -19.17 -4.30
C ASN A 257 28.99 -20.21 -4.21
N MET A 258 27.81 -19.97 -4.81
CA MET A 258 26.75 -20.99 -4.88
C MET A 258 26.36 -21.25 -6.34
N ASP A 259 26.09 -22.49 -6.71
CA ASP A 259 25.57 -22.85 -8.03
C ASP A 259 24.10 -22.37 -8.12
N ILE A 260 23.91 -21.07 -8.39
CA ILE A 260 22.63 -20.33 -8.33
C ILE A 260 21.52 -21.05 -9.12
N SER A 261 21.89 -21.79 -10.17
CA SER A 261 20.99 -22.58 -11.01
C SER A 261 20.23 -23.69 -10.28
N LYS A 262 20.72 -24.12 -9.10
CA LYS A 262 20.14 -25.20 -8.28
C LYS A 262 19.25 -24.70 -7.15
N SER A 263 19.09 -23.39 -6.99
CA SER A 263 18.27 -22.80 -5.94
C SER A 263 16.82 -22.59 -6.41
N PRO A 264 15.81 -23.25 -5.79
CA PRO A 264 14.41 -23.01 -6.11
C PRO A 264 13.98 -21.56 -5.87
N SER A 265 14.52 -20.94 -4.81
CA SER A 265 14.17 -19.58 -4.40
C SER A 265 14.73 -18.50 -5.34
N TYR A 266 15.90 -18.73 -5.93
CA TYR A 266 16.39 -17.90 -7.04
C TYR A 266 15.41 -17.91 -8.21
N TRP A 267 14.97 -19.09 -8.66
CA TRP A 267 14.02 -19.21 -9.76
C TRP A 267 12.62 -18.67 -9.41
N SER A 268 12.20 -18.76 -8.15
CA SER A 268 11.01 -18.05 -7.64
C SER A 268 11.12 -16.55 -7.85
N MET A 269 12.25 -15.95 -7.49
CA MET A 269 12.48 -14.51 -7.70
C MET A 269 12.51 -14.15 -9.18
N VAL A 270 13.13 -14.96 -10.03
CA VAL A 270 13.11 -14.75 -11.50
C VAL A 270 11.68 -14.82 -12.04
N CYS A 271 10.88 -15.79 -11.58
CA CYS A 271 9.49 -15.93 -11.98
C CYS A 271 8.65 -14.71 -11.56
N LEU A 272 8.79 -14.25 -10.31
CA LEU A 272 8.17 -13.02 -9.82
C LEU A 272 8.62 -11.79 -10.63
N CYS A 273 9.90 -11.73 -11.02
CA CYS A 273 10.44 -10.70 -11.92
C CYS A 273 9.70 -10.70 -13.27
N ASN A 274 9.44 -11.88 -13.84
CA ASN A 274 8.74 -12.02 -15.11
C ASN A 274 7.25 -11.68 -14.98
N ILE A 275 6.61 -11.99 -13.85
CA ILE A 275 5.26 -11.52 -13.50
C ILE A 275 5.22 -9.99 -13.37
N ALA A 276 6.24 -9.36 -12.81
CA ALA A 276 6.31 -7.90 -12.73
C ALA A 276 6.42 -7.26 -14.13
N LYS A 277 7.23 -7.84 -15.02
CA LYS A 277 7.39 -7.38 -16.41
C LYS A 277 6.11 -7.49 -17.24
N LEU A 278 5.23 -8.43 -16.88
CA LEU A 278 3.89 -8.60 -17.44
C LEU A 278 2.96 -7.43 -17.09
N ALA A 279 3.11 -6.89 -15.88
CA ALA A 279 2.21 -5.91 -15.28
C ALA A 279 2.50 -4.46 -15.74
N LYS A 280 2.54 -4.21 -17.06
CA LYS A 280 2.78 -2.87 -17.63
C LYS A 280 1.55 -1.97 -17.61
N GLU A 281 0.38 -2.54 -17.88
CA GLU A 281 -0.89 -1.82 -17.94
C GLU A 281 -1.66 -1.95 -16.62
N THR A 282 -2.39 -0.91 -16.21
CA THR A 282 -3.17 -0.88 -14.95
C THR A 282 -4.11 -2.08 -14.77
N THR A 283 -4.75 -2.54 -15.84
CA THR A 283 -5.66 -3.70 -15.82
C THR A 283 -4.91 -4.99 -15.55
N THR A 284 -3.77 -5.20 -16.20
CA THR A 284 -2.90 -6.36 -16.00
C THR A 284 -2.28 -6.36 -14.61
N VAL A 285 -1.87 -5.20 -14.09
CA VAL A 285 -1.43 -5.04 -12.69
C VAL A 285 -2.50 -5.56 -11.72
N ARG A 286 -3.75 -5.14 -11.87
CA ARG A 286 -4.85 -5.60 -10.99
C ARG A 286 -5.06 -7.11 -11.09
N ARG A 287 -5.04 -7.68 -12.31
CA ARG A 287 -5.21 -9.12 -12.54
C ARG A 287 -4.08 -9.97 -11.96
N VAL A 288 -2.88 -9.42 -11.83
CA VAL A 288 -1.76 -10.07 -11.15
C VAL A 288 -1.85 -9.92 -9.63
N LEU A 289 -2.24 -8.73 -9.15
CA LEU A 289 -2.32 -8.45 -7.71
C LEU A 289 -3.43 -9.23 -7.02
N GLU A 290 -4.59 -9.42 -7.64
CA GLU A 290 -5.73 -10.11 -7.00
C GLU A 290 -5.40 -11.53 -6.50
N PRO A 291 -4.83 -12.43 -7.32
CA PRO A 291 -4.42 -13.75 -6.85
C PRO A 291 -3.21 -13.72 -5.91
N LEU A 292 -2.31 -12.73 -6.04
CA LEU A 292 -1.22 -12.52 -5.09
C LEU A 292 -1.73 -12.17 -3.69
N LEU A 293 -2.65 -11.21 -3.60
CA LEU A 293 -3.28 -10.79 -2.34
C LEU A 293 -4.11 -11.94 -1.73
N THR A 294 -4.83 -12.70 -2.56
CA THR A 294 -5.59 -13.87 -2.10
C THR A 294 -4.67 -14.96 -1.54
N ALA A 295 -3.50 -15.19 -2.17
CA ALA A 295 -2.50 -16.11 -1.66
C ALA A 295 -1.88 -15.61 -0.34
N PHE A 296 -1.70 -14.29 -0.17
CA PHE A 296 -1.27 -13.71 1.10
C PHE A 296 -2.27 -13.95 2.24
N ASP A 297 -3.56 -13.81 1.95
CA ASP A 297 -4.64 -14.06 2.91
C ASP A 297 -4.65 -15.52 3.40
N SER A 298 -4.45 -16.48 2.49
CA SER A 298 -4.52 -17.92 2.82
C SER A 298 -3.24 -18.46 3.46
N GLY A 299 -2.07 -17.93 3.09
CA GLY A 299 -0.76 -18.41 3.55
C GLY A 299 -0.19 -17.75 4.80
N ASP A 300 -0.95 -16.86 5.46
CA ASP A 300 -0.47 -16.05 6.60
C ASP A 300 0.82 -15.27 6.28
N TYR A 301 0.95 -14.82 5.02
CA TYR A 301 2.12 -14.09 4.52
C TYR A 301 2.12 -12.61 4.91
N TRP A 302 0.98 -12.11 5.40
CA TRP A 302 0.84 -10.77 5.97
C TRP A 302 1.52 -10.63 7.33
N SER A 303 1.82 -11.74 8.02
CA SER A 303 2.43 -11.68 9.34
C SER A 303 3.82 -11.01 9.28
N PRO A 304 4.12 -10.07 10.19
CA PRO A 304 5.42 -9.40 10.21
C PRO A 304 6.58 -10.35 10.55
N GLN A 305 6.26 -11.53 11.10
CA GLN A 305 7.23 -12.58 11.39
C GLN A 305 7.78 -13.22 10.11
N LYS A 306 6.92 -13.46 9.11
CA LYS A 306 7.33 -14.03 7.82
C LYS A 306 7.81 -13.00 6.82
N GLY A 307 7.42 -11.72 6.93
CA GLY A 307 7.94 -10.63 6.09
C GLY A 307 7.63 -10.68 4.57
N VAL A 308 7.07 -11.79 4.06
CA VAL A 308 6.90 -12.07 2.62
C VAL A 308 6.05 -11.05 1.90
N ALA A 309 4.87 -10.72 2.42
CA ALA A 309 3.98 -9.79 1.73
C ALA A 309 4.67 -8.43 1.54
N SER A 310 5.41 -7.97 2.56
CA SER A 310 6.17 -6.72 2.48
C SER A 310 7.32 -6.80 1.48
N SER A 311 8.12 -7.87 1.50
CA SER A 311 9.27 -8.02 0.60
C SER A 311 8.85 -8.17 -0.86
N VAL A 312 7.84 -8.98 -1.14
CA VAL A 312 7.28 -9.19 -2.48
C VAL A 312 6.64 -7.92 -3.02
N LEU A 313 5.82 -7.22 -2.22
CA LEU A 313 5.15 -5.99 -2.68
C LEU A 313 6.13 -4.83 -2.88
N LEU A 314 7.16 -4.69 -2.03
CA LEU A 314 8.23 -3.69 -2.24
C LEU A 314 9.05 -4.00 -3.48
N PHE A 315 9.35 -5.28 -3.73
CA PHE A 315 10.01 -5.71 -4.96
C PHE A 315 9.14 -5.36 -6.18
N LEU A 316 7.85 -5.68 -6.17
CA LEU A 316 6.93 -5.32 -7.24
C LEU A 316 6.85 -3.80 -7.44
N GLN A 317 6.77 -3.02 -6.35
CA GLN A 317 6.80 -1.57 -6.42
C GLN A 317 8.06 -1.06 -7.13
N SER A 318 9.24 -1.56 -6.77
CA SER A 318 10.50 -1.14 -7.40
C SER A 318 10.51 -1.39 -8.92
N ARG A 319 9.90 -2.49 -9.37
CA ARG A 319 9.78 -2.84 -10.79
C ARG A 319 8.74 -2.01 -11.52
N LEU A 320 7.62 -1.71 -10.86
CA LEU A 320 6.59 -0.83 -11.43
C LEU A 320 7.09 0.62 -11.53
N GLU A 321 7.90 1.09 -10.57
CA GLU A 321 8.53 2.42 -10.61
C GLU A 321 9.53 2.57 -11.76
N GLU A 322 10.25 1.52 -12.13
CA GLU A 322 11.13 1.50 -13.32
C GLU A 322 10.32 1.70 -14.62
N SER A 323 9.06 1.23 -14.65
CA SER A 323 8.16 1.36 -15.81
C SER A 323 7.37 2.68 -15.87
N GLY A 324 7.49 3.53 -14.83
CA GLY A 324 6.98 4.91 -14.82
C GLY A 324 5.50 5.10 -14.50
N GLU A 325 4.69 4.04 -14.46
CA GLU A 325 3.24 4.12 -14.27
C GLU A 325 2.75 2.99 -13.34
N ASN A 326 1.72 3.25 -12.53
CA ASN A 326 0.96 2.29 -11.69
C ASN A 326 1.38 2.06 -10.21
N CYS A 327 2.32 2.78 -9.62
CA CYS A 327 2.65 2.55 -8.19
C CYS A 327 1.48 2.82 -7.24
N HIS A 328 0.68 3.84 -7.56
CA HIS A 328 -0.58 4.12 -6.87
C HIS A 328 -1.61 2.98 -7.01
N VAL A 329 -1.54 2.17 -8.07
CA VAL A 329 -2.45 1.03 -8.30
C VAL A 329 -2.16 -0.08 -7.29
N LEU A 330 -0.90 -0.28 -6.91
CA LEU A 330 -0.51 -1.27 -5.91
C LEU A 330 -1.10 -0.91 -4.55
N VAL A 331 -0.87 0.33 -4.09
CA VAL A 331 -1.44 0.82 -2.82
C VAL A 331 -2.97 0.85 -2.88
N SER A 332 -3.57 1.33 -3.97
CA SER A 332 -5.04 1.34 -4.14
C SER A 332 -5.64 -0.06 -4.10
N SER A 333 -5.03 -1.04 -4.76
CA SER A 333 -5.49 -2.43 -4.75
C SER A 333 -5.41 -3.02 -3.34
N LEU A 334 -4.32 -2.73 -2.61
CA LEU A 334 -4.13 -3.19 -1.24
C LEU A 334 -5.18 -2.61 -0.28
N ILE A 335 -5.45 -1.30 -0.34
CA ILE A 335 -6.47 -0.67 0.50
C ILE A 335 -7.86 -1.20 0.17
N LYS A 336 -8.19 -1.38 -1.11
CA LYS A 336 -9.48 -2.00 -1.51
C LYS A 336 -9.62 -3.44 -1.04
N HIS A 337 -8.51 -4.18 -0.93
CA HIS A 337 -8.50 -5.55 -0.44
C HIS A 337 -8.86 -5.68 1.05
N LEU A 338 -8.83 -4.58 1.82
CA LEU A 338 -9.32 -4.58 3.22
C LEU A 338 -10.83 -4.91 3.31
N ASP A 339 -11.59 -4.66 2.24
CA ASP A 339 -13.01 -5.02 2.11
C ASP A 339 -13.22 -6.47 1.62
N HIS A 340 -12.16 -7.23 1.35
CA HIS A 340 -12.26 -8.62 0.88
C HIS A 340 -12.82 -9.56 1.96
N LYS A 341 -13.60 -10.57 1.53
CA LYS A 341 -14.31 -11.51 2.41
C LYS A 341 -13.40 -12.27 3.39
N ASN A 342 -12.15 -12.51 3.01
CA ASN A 342 -11.16 -13.21 3.84
C ASN A 342 -10.54 -12.27 4.91
N VAL A 343 -10.53 -10.96 4.65
CA VAL A 343 -9.84 -9.96 5.46
C VAL A 343 -10.78 -9.24 6.41
N ILE A 344 -11.99 -8.89 5.95
CA ILE A 344 -12.91 -7.98 6.64
C ILE A 344 -13.27 -8.40 8.08
N LYS A 345 -13.18 -9.69 8.40
CA LYS A 345 -13.48 -10.26 9.72
C LYS A 345 -12.26 -10.36 10.65
N GLN A 346 -11.05 -10.19 10.13
CA GLN A 346 -9.80 -10.41 10.86
C GLN A 346 -9.06 -9.09 11.08
N GLN A 347 -9.28 -8.46 12.24
CA GLN A 347 -8.68 -7.15 12.55
C GLN A 347 -7.14 -7.18 12.59
N GLY A 348 -6.55 -8.25 13.14
CA GLY A 348 -5.09 -8.41 13.13
C GLY A 348 -4.50 -8.44 11.71
N LEU A 349 -5.23 -9.05 10.76
CA LEU A 349 -4.83 -9.08 9.35
C LEU A 349 -4.92 -7.69 8.72
N GLN A 350 -5.99 -6.96 9.01
CA GLN A 350 -6.18 -5.58 8.56
C GLN A 350 -5.04 -4.67 9.04
N ILE A 351 -4.64 -4.78 10.31
CA ILE A 351 -3.50 -4.03 10.87
C ILE A 351 -2.22 -4.32 10.09
N ASN A 352 -1.90 -5.60 9.89
CA ASN A 352 -0.69 -6.00 9.16
C ASN A 352 -0.71 -5.49 7.70
N MET A 353 -1.84 -5.61 7.00
CA MET A 353 -1.99 -5.09 5.64
C MET A 353 -1.82 -3.57 5.56
N VAL A 354 -2.41 -2.82 6.51
CA VAL A 354 -2.26 -1.35 6.56
C VAL A 354 -0.82 -0.95 6.89
N ASN A 355 -0.13 -1.70 7.75
CA ASN A 355 1.29 -1.47 8.02
C ASN A 355 2.15 -1.73 6.78
N VAL A 356 1.86 -2.77 5.99
CA VAL A 356 2.52 -3.00 4.69
C VAL A 356 2.21 -1.87 3.70
N ALA A 357 0.96 -1.40 3.64
CA ALA A 357 0.58 -0.23 2.82
C ALA A 357 1.37 1.03 3.22
N THR A 358 1.57 1.24 4.52
CA THR A 358 2.37 2.35 5.07
C THR A 358 3.83 2.22 4.65
N CYS A 359 4.40 1.02 4.69
CA CYS A 359 5.76 0.76 4.22
C CYS A 359 5.91 1.05 2.72
N LEU A 360 4.94 0.65 1.89
CA LEU A 360 4.94 0.94 0.46
C LEU A 360 4.85 2.46 0.18
N ALA A 361 4.02 3.16 0.95
CA ALA A 361 3.90 4.61 0.87
C ALA A 361 5.23 5.30 1.22
N LEU A 362 5.90 4.89 2.30
CA LEU A 362 7.23 5.40 2.70
C LEU A 362 8.27 5.28 1.57
N HIS A 363 8.27 4.15 0.87
CA HIS A 363 9.23 3.89 -0.22
C HIS A 363 8.79 4.43 -1.58
N ALA A 364 7.56 4.93 -1.72
CA ALA A 364 7.08 5.52 -2.96
C ALA A 364 7.76 6.88 -3.23
N LYS A 365 8.03 7.14 -4.52
CA LYS A 365 8.42 8.48 -4.99
C LYS A 365 7.31 9.49 -4.71
N GLN A 366 7.69 10.71 -4.34
CA GLN A 366 6.74 11.80 -4.12
C GLN A 366 6.06 12.14 -5.45
N GLN A 367 4.73 12.06 -5.49
CA GLN A 367 3.95 12.34 -6.68
C GLN A 367 2.57 12.86 -6.25
N ALA A 368 2.31 14.14 -6.54
CA ALA A 368 0.97 14.71 -6.42
C ALA A 368 0.09 14.07 -7.50
N SER A 369 -0.66 13.04 -7.12
CA SER A 369 -1.54 12.28 -8.02
C SER A 369 -2.94 12.23 -7.44
N GLY A 370 -3.95 12.54 -8.27
CA GLY A 370 -5.37 12.36 -7.90
C GLY A 370 -5.72 10.91 -7.57
N ALA A 371 -4.90 9.94 -8.00
CA ALA A 371 -5.07 8.56 -7.56
C ALA A 371 -4.70 8.35 -6.09
N MET A 372 -3.68 9.07 -5.57
CA MET A 372 -3.31 8.98 -4.15
C MET A 372 -4.36 9.63 -3.25
N THR A 373 -4.98 10.73 -3.67
CA THR A 373 -6.09 11.33 -2.91
C THR A 373 -7.31 10.41 -2.86
N ALA A 374 -7.59 9.66 -3.93
CA ALA A 374 -8.61 8.62 -3.92
C ALA A 374 -8.29 7.48 -2.93
N VAL A 375 -7.01 7.07 -2.81
CA VAL A 375 -6.59 6.08 -1.80
C VAL A 375 -6.78 6.61 -0.38
N ILE A 376 -6.47 7.89 -0.13
CA ILE A 376 -6.74 8.53 1.17
C ILE A 376 -8.24 8.53 1.47
N ALA A 377 -9.10 8.80 0.48
CA ALA A 377 -10.55 8.72 0.67
C ALA A 377 -11.01 7.29 1.04
N ASP A 378 -10.46 6.26 0.38
CA ASP A 378 -10.71 4.86 0.73
C ASP A 378 -10.25 4.55 2.17
N LEU A 379 -9.09 5.05 2.60
CA LEU A 379 -8.59 4.91 3.98
C LEU A 379 -9.50 5.60 5.01
N ILE A 380 -10.01 6.80 4.72
CA ILE A 380 -10.97 7.51 5.58
C ILE A 380 -12.28 6.72 5.70
N LYS A 381 -12.73 6.10 4.61
CA LYS A 381 -13.88 5.18 4.63
C LYS A 381 -13.63 3.98 5.56
N HIS A 382 -12.41 3.41 5.56
CA HIS A 382 -12.04 2.35 6.51
C HIS A 382 -11.94 2.85 7.95
N LEU A 383 -11.39 4.05 8.17
CA LEU A 383 -11.34 4.69 9.47
C LEU A 383 -12.74 4.91 10.05
N ARG A 384 -13.68 5.38 9.22
CA ARG A 384 -15.10 5.49 9.59
C ARG A 384 -15.68 4.14 10.03
N LYS A 385 -15.46 3.06 9.25
CA LYS A 385 -15.93 1.72 9.61
C LYS A 385 -15.33 1.25 10.95
N CYS A 386 -14.06 1.55 11.20
CA CYS A 386 -13.40 1.25 12.47
C CYS A 386 -14.07 2.00 13.64
N LEU A 387 -14.34 3.30 13.50
CA LEU A 387 -15.05 4.10 14.50
C LEU A 387 -16.49 3.64 14.71
N GLN A 388 -17.19 3.23 13.65
CA GLN A 388 -18.53 2.68 13.73
C GLN A 388 -18.55 1.37 14.53
N ASN A 389 -17.62 0.45 14.24
CA ASN A 389 -17.51 -0.79 14.98
C ASN A 389 -17.20 -0.56 16.47
N ALA A 390 -16.41 0.46 16.80
CA ALA A 390 -16.13 0.84 18.18
C ALA A 390 -17.35 1.45 18.89
N ALA A 391 -18.20 2.18 18.17
CA ALA A 391 -19.43 2.78 18.70
C ALA A 391 -20.56 1.75 18.91
N GLU A 392 -20.57 0.67 18.11
CA GLU A 392 -21.60 -0.39 18.16
C GLU A 392 -21.21 -1.55 19.09
N SER A 393 -19.94 -1.68 19.49
CA SER A 393 -19.48 -2.83 20.28
C SER A 393 -19.74 -2.66 21.78
N ASP A 394 -20.75 -3.36 22.29
CA ASP A 394 -20.72 -3.80 23.68
C ASP A 394 -19.72 -4.99 23.78
N VAL A 395 -18.67 -4.87 24.62
CA VAL A 395 -17.84 -5.96 25.20
C VAL A 395 -16.39 -6.20 24.68
N SER A 396 -15.51 -6.42 25.69
CA SER A 396 -14.13 -6.98 25.79
C SER A 396 -12.92 -6.06 25.53
N VAL A 397 -12.00 -6.03 26.52
CA VAL A 397 -10.78 -5.20 26.53
C VAL A 397 -9.88 -5.49 25.31
N ASP A 398 -9.75 -6.75 24.91
CA ASP A 398 -8.90 -7.14 23.77
C ASP A 398 -9.42 -6.61 22.42
N LYS A 399 -10.74 -6.59 22.19
CA LYS A 399 -11.33 -6.00 20.97
C LYS A 399 -11.18 -4.49 20.94
N THR A 400 -11.26 -3.82 22.10
CA THR A 400 -11.04 -2.37 22.18
C THR A 400 -9.60 -2.00 21.85
N LYS A 401 -8.63 -2.81 22.28
CA LYS A 401 -7.21 -2.62 21.96
C LYS A 401 -6.91 -2.87 20.49
N GLN A 402 -7.44 -3.94 19.91
CA GLN A 402 -7.27 -4.21 18.46
C GLN A 402 -7.93 -3.13 17.60
N ASN A 403 -9.08 -2.59 18.01
CA ASN A 403 -9.71 -1.44 17.35
C ASN A 403 -8.83 -0.19 17.42
N SER A 404 -8.23 0.13 18.58
CA SER A 404 -7.31 1.27 18.69
C SER A 404 -6.05 1.09 17.85
N ASP A 405 -5.50 -0.13 17.80
CA ASP A 405 -4.32 -0.43 17.00
C ASP A 405 -4.62 -0.30 15.50
N LEU A 406 -5.80 -0.75 15.03
CA LEU A 406 -6.25 -0.56 13.66
C LEU A 406 -6.48 0.91 13.33
N GLN A 407 -7.10 1.67 14.23
CA GLN A 407 -7.27 3.11 14.06
C GLN A 407 -5.91 3.80 13.88
N HIS A 408 -4.94 3.53 14.77
CA HIS A 408 -3.60 4.11 14.67
C HIS A 408 -2.88 3.70 13.38
N ALA A 409 -2.99 2.44 12.94
CA ALA A 409 -2.42 2.00 11.68
C ALA A 409 -3.00 2.78 10.49
N LEU A 410 -4.32 2.99 10.46
CA LEU A 410 -5.00 3.76 9.41
C LEU A 410 -4.58 5.23 9.42
N GLU A 411 -4.53 5.86 10.60
CA GLU A 411 -4.08 7.26 10.76
C GLU A 411 -2.63 7.44 10.29
N ASN A 412 -1.73 6.53 10.65
CA ASN A 412 -0.33 6.56 10.20
C ASN A 412 -0.21 6.42 8.67
N CYS A 413 -1.00 5.53 8.07
CA CYS A 413 -1.03 5.34 6.62
C CYS A 413 -1.56 6.60 5.89
N ILE A 414 -2.61 7.23 6.42
CA ILE A 414 -3.13 8.51 5.92
C ILE A 414 -2.05 9.59 6.02
N ALA A 415 -1.34 9.68 7.14
CA ALA A 415 -0.27 10.67 7.33
C ALA A 415 0.84 10.52 6.30
N GLU A 416 1.33 9.28 6.11
CA GLU A 416 2.39 9.03 5.15
C GLU A 416 1.96 9.34 3.71
N LEU A 417 0.78 8.88 3.29
CA LEU A 417 0.27 9.19 1.96
C LEU A 417 0.02 10.69 1.77
N SER A 418 -0.45 11.40 2.79
CA SER A 418 -0.67 12.85 2.72
C SER A 418 0.65 13.60 2.56
N ASN A 419 1.71 13.17 3.25
CA ASN A 419 3.07 13.69 3.05
C ASN A 419 3.59 13.41 1.63
N LYS A 420 3.28 12.24 1.06
CA LYS A 420 3.67 11.86 -0.32
C LYS A 420 2.90 12.62 -1.40
N VAL A 421 1.65 13.02 -1.14
CA VAL A 421 0.92 13.98 -1.99
C VAL A 421 1.62 15.35 -1.94
N GLY A 422 2.10 15.76 -0.77
CA GLY A 422 2.92 16.96 -0.58
C GLY A 422 2.16 18.29 -0.62
N ASP A 423 0.87 18.26 -0.96
CA ASP A 423 -0.02 19.42 -0.96
C ASP A 423 -1.37 19.05 -0.33
N ALA A 424 -1.77 19.81 0.69
CA ALA A 424 -3.04 19.62 1.37
C ALA A 424 -4.25 19.94 0.48
N GLY A 425 -4.12 20.83 -0.52
CA GLY A 425 -5.25 21.32 -1.31
C GLY A 425 -6.13 20.23 -1.95
N PRO A 426 -5.56 19.32 -2.75
CA PRO A 426 -6.31 18.19 -3.33
C PRO A 426 -6.98 17.29 -2.29
N ILE A 427 -6.45 17.22 -1.07
CA ILE A 427 -7.03 16.44 0.03
C ILE A 427 -8.23 17.20 0.64
N LEU A 428 -8.15 18.53 0.74
CA LEU A 428 -9.27 19.39 1.16
C LEU A 428 -10.45 19.33 0.19
N ASP A 429 -10.17 19.31 -1.12
CA ASP A 429 -11.22 19.12 -2.14
C ASP A 429 -11.88 17.74 -2.01
N MET A 430 -11.10 16.70 -1.70
CA MET A 430 -11.63 15.37 -1.42
C MET A 430 -12.50 15.34 -0.16
N PHE A 431 -12.17 16.08 0.91
CA PHE A 431 -13.05 16.19 2.08
C PHE A 431 -14.44 16.70 1.71
N ALA A 432 -14.56 17.61 0.75
CA ALA A 432 -15.87 18.07 0.26
C ALA A 432 -16.68 16.91 -0.31
N VAL A 433 -16.05 16.06 -1.14
CA VAL A 433 -16.69 14.88 -1.75
C VAL A 433 -17.12 13.86 -0.69
N VAL A 434 -16.32 13.64 0.36
CA VAL A 434 -16.71 12.72 1.44
C VAL A 434 -17.86 13.30 2.29
N LEU A 435 -17.84 14.61 2.59
CA LEU A 435 -18.91 15.28 3.34
C LEU A 435 -20.24 15.31 2.59
N GLU A 436 -20.23 15.39 1.26
CA GLU A 436 -21.44 15.29 0.42
C GLU A 436 -22.18 13.95 0.65
N THR A 437 -21.46 12.90 1.08
CA THR A 437 -22.03 11.58 1.36
C THR A 437 -22.53 11.38 2.80
N ILE A 438 -22.59 12.44 3.62
CA ILE A 438 -23.13 12.35 4.99
C ILE A 438 -24.56 11.78 4.95
N SER A 439 -24.76 10.69 5.69
CA SER A 439 -26.03 9.98 5.79
C SER A 439 -26.97 10.65 6.80
N THR A 440 -28.28 10.44 6.64
CA THR A 440 -29.28 10.77 7.65
C THR A 440 -29.26 9.82 8.86
N ASN A 441 -28.58 8.66 8.75
CA ASN A 441 -28.39 7.76 9.87
C ASN A 441 -27.42 8.38 10.89
N VAL A 442 -27.87 8.54 12.13
CA VAL A 442 -27.15 9.20 13.23
C VAL A 442 -25.74 8.61 13.41
N VAL A 443 -25.61 7.28 13.57
CA VAL A 443 -24.31 6.63 13.82
C VAL A 443 -23.36 6.83 12.63
N LEU A 444 -23.88 6.72 11.41
CA LEU A 444 -23.08 6.89 10.20
C LEU A 444 -22.65 8.34 9.97
N SER A 445 -23.51 9.31 10.31
CA SER A 445 -23.20 10.74 10.21
C SER A 445 -22.07 11.13 11.18
N ARG A 446 -22.17 10.71 12.45
CA ARG A 446 -21.17 10.93 13.50
C ARG A 446 -19.83 10.32 13.13
N THR A 447 -19.82 9.04 12.76
CA THR A 447 -18.57 8.35 12.41
C THR A 447 -17.92 8.91 11.15
N THR A 448 -18.70 9.40 10.18
CA THR A 448 -18.16 10.07 8.98
C THR A 448 -17.50 11.39 9.34
N ALA A 449 -18.17 12.26 10.11
CA ALA A 449 -17.61 13.54 10.52
C ALA A 449 -16.37 13.35 11.42
N SER A 450 -16.40 12.37 12.34
CA SER A 450 -15.26 12.03 13.19
C SER A 450 -14.04 11.54 12.40
N ALA A 451 -14.25 10.67 11.40
CA ALA A 451 -13.17 10.19 10.53
C ALA A 451 -12.53 11.32 9.72
N ILE A 452 -13.35 12.27 9.21
CA ILE A 452 -12.85 13.44 8.49
C ILE A 452 -12.11 14.39 9.44
N LEU A 453 -12.61 14.58 10.67
CA LEU A 453 -11.93 15.41 11.69
C LEU A 453 -10.53 14.85 12.00
N ARG A 454 -10.41 13.54 12.20
CA ARG A 454 -9.11 12.86 12.40
C ARG A 454 -8.19 13.06 11.20
N ALA A 455 -8.70 12.87 9.98
CA ALA A 455 -7.94 13.12 8.76
C ALA A 455 -7.53 14.60 8.63
N ALA A 456 -8.38 15.55 9.00
CA ALA A 456 -8.08 16.98 8.96
C ALA A 456 -6.95 17.35 9.91
N HIS A 457 -6.91 16.76 11.11
CA HIS A 457 -5.78 16.93 12.03
C HIS A 457 -4.46 16.45 11.41
N ILE A 458 -4.46 15.31 10.74
CA ILE A 458 -3.27 14.77 10.07
C ILE A 458 -2.83 15.68 8.92
N VAL A 459 -3.77 16.08 8.06
CA VAL A 459 -3.52 16.91 6.88
C VAL A 459 -3.10 18.34 7.26
N SER A 460 -3.46 18.82 8.46
CA SER A 460 -3.08 20.16 8.94
C SER A 460 -1.56 20.40 9.00
N VAL A 461 -0.77 19.32 9.08
CA VAL A 461 0.71 19.37 9.11
C VAL A 461 1.32 19.39 7.71
N VAL A 462 0.53 19.05 6.67
CA VAL A 462 0.98 19.03 5.28
C VAL A 462 0.97 20.45 4.70
N PRO A 463 2.00 20.86 3.92
CA PRO A 463 2.01 22.15 3.27
C PRO A 463 0.77 22.36 2.40
N ASN A 464 0.11 23.51 2.53
CA ASN A 464 -1.05 23.86 1.71
C ASN A 464 -0.61 24.77 0.56
N VAL A 465 -0.02 24.18 -0.49
CA VAL A 465 0.55 24.92 -1.62
C VAL A 465 -0.55 25.45 -2.53
N SER A 466 -1.55 24.62 -2.87
CA SER A 466 -2.63 24.99 -3.80
C SER A 466 -3.47 26.15 -3.30
N TYR A 467 -3.77 26.20 -2.01
CA TYR A 467 -4.58 27.26 -1.40
C TYR A 467 -3.79 28.24 -0.56
N HIS A 468 -2.46 28.25 -0.63
CA HIS A 468 -1.62 29.19 0.11
C HIS A 468 -2.07 30.65 -0.15
N LYS A 469 -2.50 31.34 0.92
CA LYS A 469 -3.05 32.70 0.95
C LYS A 469 -4.28 32.92 0.05
N LYS A 470 -4.94 31.85 -0.39
CA LYS A 470 -6.20 31.90 -1.15
C LYS A 470 -7.41 31.83 -0.23
N VAL A 471 -8.58 32.07 -0.82
CA VAL A 471 -9.86 31.90 -0.15
C VAL A 471 -10.08 30.42 0.17
N PHE A 472 -10.70 30.12 1.31
CA PHE A 472 -11.08 28.78 1.72
C PHE A 472 -11.86 28.07 0.59
N PRO A 473 -11.60 26.79 0.29
CA PRO A 473 -12.23 26.09 -0.84
C PRO A 473 -13.77 26.13 -0.77
N ASP A 474 -14.43 26.67 -1.79
CA ASP A 474 -15.88 26.92 -1.76
C ASP A 474 -16.71 25.63 -1.68
N ALA A 475 -16.28 24.54 -2.33
CA ALA A 475 -16.97 23.25 -2.27
C ALA A 475 -16.95 22.68 -0.84
N LEU A 476 -15.77 22.66 -0.20
CA LEU A 476 -15.63 22.21 1.19
C LEU A 476 -16.42 23.12 2.14
N PHE A 477 -16.37 24.43 1.92
CA PHE A 477 -17.12 25.40 2.73
C PHE A 477 -18.62 25.15 2.66
N HIS A 478 -19.16 24.94 1.46
CA HIS A 478 -20.58 24.67 1.26
C HIS A 478 -21.02 23.39 1.98
N GLN A 479 -20.24 22.30 1.84
CA GLN A 479 -20.55 21.03 2.49
C GLN A 479 -20.44 21.11 4.02
N LEU A 480 -19.48 21.90 4.55
CA LEU A 480 -19.37 22.16 5.98
C LEU A 480 -20.56 22.95 6.52
N LEU A 481 -21.07 23.95 5.80
CA LEU A 481 -22.28 24.68 6.22
C LEU A 481 -23.48 23.75 6.31
N LEU A 482 -23.65 22.83 5.35
CA LEU A 482 -24.71 21.82 5.39
C LEU A 482 -24.52 20.90 6.61
N ALA A 483 -23.30 20.42 6.86
CA ALA A 483 -22.99 19.56 8.01
C ALA A 483 -23.19 20.27 9.38
N MET A 484 -22.88 21.57 9.49
CA MET A 484 -23.16 22.38 10.68
C MET A 484 -24.67 22.60 10.92
N SER A 485 -25.50 22.40 9.89
CA SER A 485 -26.97 22.45 9.99
C SER A 485 -27.63 21.07 10.10
N HIS A 486 -26.85 20.01 10.28
CA HIS A 486 -27.34 18.64 10.35
C HIS A 486 -28.29 18.42 11.56
N ALA A 487 -29.24 17.48 11.43
CA ALA A 487 -30.21 17.20 12.50
C ALA A 487 -29.54 16.72 13.80
N ASP A 488 -28.51 15.86 13.67
CA ASP A 488 -27.74 15.37 14.81
C ASP A 488 -26.80 16.46 15.40
N CYS A 489 -26.90 16.69 16.71
CA CYS A 489 -26.11 17.71 17.41
C CYS A 489 -24.59 17.42 17.41
N THR A 490 -24.17 16.16 17.52
CA THR A 490 -22.74 15.82 17.58
C THR A 490 -22.06 15.95 16.22
N THR A 491 -22.74 15.57 15.12
CA THR A 491 -22.27 15.83 13.75
C THR A 491 -22.07 17.33 13.49
N ARG A 492 -22.94 18.19 14.04
CA ARG A 492 -22.77 19.65 13.95
C ARG A 492 -21.51 20.13 14.66
N VAL A 493 -21.24 19.64 15.87
CA VAL A 493 -20.01 19.96 16.63
C VAL A 493 -18.77 19.56 15.83
N GLU A 494 -18.73 18.35 15.29
CA GLU A 494 -17.59 17.88 14.51
C GLU A 494 -17.39 18.70 13.23
N ALA A 495 -18.45 19.14 12.55
CA ALA A 495 -18.34 20.02 11.38
C ALA A 495 -17.68 21.38 11.72
N HIS A 496 -18.02 21.97 12.87
CA HIS A 496 -17.35 23.17 13.37
C HIS A 496 -15.87 22.93 13.70
N ASN A 497 -15.55 21.76 14.26
CA ASN A 497 -14.18 21.38 14.55
C ASN A 497 -13.36 21.19 13.26
N ILE A 498 -13.92 20.52 12.23
CA ILE A 498 -13.27 20.36 10.92
C ILE A 498 -12.98 21.73 10.32
N PHE A 499 -13.96 22.63 10.29
CA PHE A 499 -13.77 24.00 9.80
C PHE A 499 -12.63 24.71 10.54
N SER A 500 -12.62 24.62 11.87
CA SER A 500 -11.61 25.26 12.72
C SER A 500 -10.21 24.71 12.45
N VAL A 501 -10.05 23.39 12.40
CA VAL A 501 -8.77 22.71 12.16
C VAL A 501 -8.21 23.03 10.78
N VAL A 502 -9.05 22.97 9.73
CA VAL A 502 -8.62 23.25 8.36
C VAL A 502 -8.20 24.71 8.19
N LEU A 503 -8.92 25.65 8.81
CA LEU A 503 -8.67 27.08 8.66
C LEU A 503 -7.47 27.57 9.50
N LEU A 504 -7.29 27.04 10.71
CA LEU A 504 -6.23 27.46 11.64
C LEU A 504 -4.91 26.66 11.50
N GLY A 505 -4.92 25.52 10.81
CA GLY A 505 -3.74 24.65 10.73
C GLY A 505 -3.32 24.12 12.11
N THR A 506 -2.02 23.89 12.33
CA THR A 506 -1.42 23.32 13.56
C THR A 506 -1.52 24.20 14.82
N LEU A 507 -2.43 25.17 14.87
CA LEU A 507 -2.86 25.76 16.14
C LEU A 507 -3.64 24.70 16.92
N ARG A 508 -2.94 23.92 17.75
CA ARG A 508 -3.56 23.10 18.79
C ARG A 508 -4.30 24.05 19.75
N LEU A 509 -5.59 24.30 19.47
CA LEU A 509 -6.50 24.70 20.52
C LEU A 509 -6.70 23.48 21.45
N PRO A 510 -6.48 23.62 22.76
CA PRO A 510 -6.65 22.51 23.69
C PRO A 510 -8.14 22.24 23.87
N TRP A 511 -8.71 21.30 23.13
CA TRP A 511 -10.10 20.89 23.27
C TRP A 511 -10.19 19.49 23.87
N SER A 512 -10.58 19.50 25.15
CA SER A 512 -11.24 18.46 25.96
C SER A 512 -10.92 16.99 25.67
N ASP A 513 -9.83 16.49 26.27
CA ASP A 513 -9.83 15.12 26.81
C ASP A 513 -10.60 15.14 28.13
N GLN A 514 -11.92 14.95 28.06
CA GLN A 514 -12.70 14.52 29.22
C GLN A 514 -13.55 13.32 28.82
N HIS A 515 -12.93 12.14 28.86
CA HIS A 515 -13.54 10.89 29.30
C HIS A 515 -12.43 9.85 29.52
N LYS A 516 -11.59 10.03 30.54
CA LYS A 516 -10.81 8.95 31.17
C LYS A 516 -10.12 9.40 32.47
N GLU A 517 -10.88 9.45 33.55
CA GLU A 517 -10.39 9.14 34.90
C GLU A 517 -11.46 8.20 35.47
N THR A 518 -11.23 6.90 35.58
CA THR A 518 -10.43 6.26 36.62
C THR A 518 -9.80 4.93 36.14
N SER A 519 -8.47 4.81 36.20
CA SER A 519 -7.76 3.71 36.91
C SER A 519 -6.24 3.86 36.70
N GLU A 520 -5.51 3.60 37.77
CA GLU A 520 -4.12 3.96 38.03
C GLU A 520 -3.05 3.33 37.10
N ALA A 521 -1.92 4.04 37.07
CA ALA A 521 -0.54 3.59 36.85
C ALA A 521 -0.16 3.00 35.46
N VAL A 522 0.60 3.79 34.68
CA VAL A 522 2.04 3.61 34.40
C VAL A 522 2.44 4.65 33.34
N SER A 523 3.22 5.63 33.78
CA SER A 523 3.82 6.66 32.92
C SER A 523 5.01 6.11 32.13
N GLY A 524 4.90 6.10 30.81
CA GLY A 524 6.02 5.90 29.88
C GLY A 524 5.98 7.00 28.82
N SER A 525 6.77 8.05 29.05
CA SER A 525 6.93 9.21 28.16
C SER A 525 7.62 8.83 26.85
N LEU A 526 7.05 9.20 25.70
CA LEU A 526 7.76 9.30 24.42
C LEU A 526 7.72 10.74 23.92
N SER A 527 8.83 11.44 24.17
CA SER A 527 9.26 12.65 23.48
C SER A 527 9.64 12.29 22.04
N VAL A 528 9.02 12.93 21.06
CA VAL A 528 9.55 12.97 19.68
C VAL A 528 10.26 14.30 19.52
N ASP A 529 11.50 14.36 20.01
CA ASP A 529 12.51 15.25 19.45
C ASP A 529 13.12 14.52 18.26
N GLY A 530 12.76 14.97 17.06
CA GLY A 530 13.23 14.43 15.79
C GLY A 530 13.42 15.58 14.82
N ILE A 531 14.60 16.20 14.92
CA ILE A 531 15.07 17.28 14.05
C ILE A 531 14.97 16.83 12.58
N CYS A 532 14.11 17.49 11.81
CA CYS A 532 14.16 17.44 10.35
C CYS A 532 15.19 18.49 9.90
N THR A 533 16.46 18.08 9.79
CA THR A 533 17.48 18.89 9.11
C THR A 533 17.17 18.88 7.62
N VAL A 534 16.48 19.91 7.14
CA VAL A 534 16.38 20.23 5.72
C VAL A 534 17.78 20.69 5.27
N ARG A 535 18.47 19.81 4.54
CA ARG A 535 19.74 20.11 3.87
C ARG A 535 19.42 20.79 2.55
N ASN A 536 19.33 22.13 2.55
CA ASN A 536 19.29 22.90 1.32
C ASN A 536 20.69 22.92 0.70
N GLN A 537 20.86 22.25 -0.44
CA GLN A 537 21.90 22.56 -1.40
C GLN A 537 21.31 23.57 -2.39
N GLU A 538 21.75 24.83 -2.29
CA GLU A 538 21.57 25.82 -3.35
C GLU A 538 22.97 26.21 -3.85
N GLU A 539 23.27 25.82 -5.09
CA GLU A 539 24.43 26.30 -5.84
C GLU A 539 24.08 27.65 -6.50
N GLU A 540 24.87 28.65 -6.11
CA GLU A 540 25.40 29.81 -6.85
C GLU A 540 24.59 30.49 -7.98
N LYS A 541 24.41 31.81 -7.82
CA LYS A 541 24.96 32.81 -8.77
C LYS A 541 25.17 34.20 -8.16
N GLU A 542 26.32 34.75 -8.51
CA GLU A 542 27.04 35.96 -8.05
C GLU A 542 26.45 37.35 -8.40
N LYS A 543 26.99 38.35 -7.65
CA LYS A 543 27.26 39.79 -7.98
C LYS A 543 26.07 40.77 -7.80
N VAL A 544 26.15 41.92 -7.11
CA VAL A 544 27.20 42.99 -6.98
C VAL A 544 27.03 43.84 -5.68
N GLU A 545 28.16 44.19 -5.03
CA GLU A 545 28.53 45.38 -4.19
C GLU A 545 27.53 46.55 -3.95
N LYS A 546 27.42 47.10 -2.72
CA LYS A 546 28.29 48.13 -2.07
C LYS A 546 27.66 48.83 -0.84
N SER A 547 28.49 49.02 0.20
CA SER A 547 28.58 50.16 1.16
C SER A 547 27.39 50.50 2.08
N LEU A 548 27.48 51.01 3.31
CA LEU A 548 28.48 51.23 4.39
C LEU A 548 27.68 51.91 5.55
N ASN A 549 28.27 51.93 6.76
CA ASN A 549 27.91 52.68 7.99
C ASN A 549 27.10 51.88 9.04
N SER A 550 27.59 51.49 10.23
CA SER A 550 28.46 52.09 11.28
C SER A 550 27.66 52.73 12.43
N GLU A 551 28.12 52.45 13.66
CA GLU A 551 27.80 53.00 15.01
C GLU A 551 26.75 52.23 15.87
N LEU A 552 27.14 51.39 16.85
CA LEU A 552 27.69 51.61 18.23
C LEU A 552 26.60 52.12 19.22
N CYS A 553 26.18 51.42 20.27
CA CYS A 553 26.84 51.10 21.57
C CYS A 553 26.10 49.92 22.25
N LYS A 554 26.76 48.86 22.75
CA LYS A 554 27.32 48.67 24.11
C LYS A 554 26.37 49.00 25.27
N ASP A 555 25.94 47.97 26.02
CA ASP A 555 26.30 47.84 27.44
C ASP A 555 25.98 46.46 28.04
N VAL A 556 26.66 46.17 29.16
CA VAL A 556 27.18 44.89 29.62
C VAL A 556 26.38 44.31 30.79
N ASN A 557 26.29 42.96 30.81
CA ASN A 557 26.06 41.99 31.89
C ASN A 557 25.64 42.46 33.28
N HIS A 558 24.61 41.80 33.83
CA HIS A 558 24.65 41.27 35.19
C HIS A 558 24.02 39.87 35.27
N ILE A 559 24.80 38.94 35.83
CA ILE A 559 24.46 37.54 36.11
C ILE A 559 23.86 37.44 37.52
N SER A 560 22.75 36.74 37.65
CA SER A 560 22.34 36.07 38.90
C SER A 560 21.50 34.83 38.58
N ARG A 561 22.05 33.65 38.92
CA ARG A 561 21.37 32.34 39.03
C ARG A 561 20.47 32.34 40.27
N PRO A 562 19.33 31.62 40.31
CA PRO A 562 19.39 30.20 40.66
C PRO A 562 18.31 29.25 40.06
N SER A 563 18.62 27.96 40.26
CA SER A 563 17.72 26.79 40.45
C SER A 563 16.94 26.17 39.30
N VAL A 564 17.23 24.88 39.17
CA VAL A 564 16.64 23.82 38.36
C VAL A 564 15.15 23.61 38.67
N SER A 565 14.30 23.69 37.65
CA SER A 565 13.10 22.86 37.50
C SER A 565 12.77 22.77 36.01
N GLY A 566 13.16 21.66 35.38
CA GLY A 566 12.82 21.38 33.99
C GLY A 566 11.36 20.95 33.87
N GLN A 567 10.62 21.59 32.96
CA GLN A 567 9.39 21.09 32.35
C GLN A 567 9.18 21.88 31.05
N THR A 568 9.57 21.29 29.93
CA THR A 568 9.25 21.76 28.58
C THR A 568 7.85 21.27 28.23
N SER A 569 6.83 22.01 28.64
CA SER A 569 5.51 21.97 28.05
C SER A 569 5.29 23.31 27.37
N GLN A 570 5.35 23.36 26.04
CA GLN A 570 4.78 24.49 25.30
C GLN A 570 3.26 24.39 25.38
N GLN A 571 2.74 24.68 26.57
CA GLN A 571 1.41 25.21 26.76
C GLN A 571 1.39 26.58 26.08
N LEU A 572 0.41 26.83 25.22
CA LEU A 572 -0.08 28.20 25.06
C LEU A 572 -0.63 28.60 26.42
N SER A 573 0.25 29.11 27.29
CA SER A 573 -0.15 29.73 28.54
C SER A 573 -0.99 30.94 28.18
N CYS A 574 -2.01 31.21 28.99
CA CYS A 574 -2.86 32.38 28.90
C CYS A 574 -2.10 33.74 28.99
N GLN A 575 -0.76 33.74 28.96
CA GLN A 575 0.10 34.91 28.89
C GLN A 575 0.37 35.37 27.45
N SER A 576 0.10 34.56 26.41
CA SER A 576 0.42 34.95 25.02
C SER A 576 -0.65 35.80 24.32
N LEU A 577 -1.81 36.05 24.93
CA LEU A 577 -2.81 36.97 24.38
C LEU A 577 -2.59 38.43 24.82
N ASP A 578 -1.83 38.69 25.88
CA ASP A 578 -1.56 40.06 26.32
C ASP A 578 -0.62 40.84 25.37
N SER A 579 0.01 40.16 24.40
CA SER A 579 0.77 40.79 23.29
C SER A 579 -0.08 41.07 22.04
N LEU A 580 -1.38 41.33 22.21
CA LEU A 580 -2.40 41.58 21.16
C LEU A 580 -2.17 42.82 20.26
N LYS A 581 -1.01 43.49 20.35
CA LYS A 581 -0.69 44.66 19.50
C LYS A 581 -0.20 44.30 18.10
N ASP A 582 0.28 43.08 17.88
CA ASP A 582 0.79 42.59 16.57
C ASP A 582 -0.11 41.51 15.93
N LEU A 583 -1.44 41.64 16.12
CA LEU A 583 -2.45 40.69 15.64
C LEU A 583 -2.42 40.48 14.10
N ASP A 584 -2.05 41.52 13.35
CA ASP A 584 -2.08 41.52 11.89
C ASP A 584 -0.96 40.67 11.27
N ASP A 585 0.27 40.75 11.80
CA ASP A 585 1.41 39.98 11.31
C ASP A 585 1.40 38.53 11.81
N GLY A 586 0.96 38.30 13.05
CA GLY A 586 0.80 36.95 13.63
C GLY A 586 -0.24 36.11 12.88
N ILE A 587 -1.45 36.61 12.67
CA ILE A 587 -2.52 35.87 11.97
C ILE A 587 -2.16 35.65 10.48
N LYS A 588 -1.56 36.63 9.81
CA LYS A 588 -1.10 36.50 8.41
C LYS A 588 0.06 35.53 8.26
N SER A 589 0.88 35.34 9.30
CA SER A 589 1.99 34.38 9.34
C SER A 589 1.52 32.96 9.70
N LEU A 590 0.43 32.82 10.46
CA LEU A 590 -0.04 31.53 11.01
C LEU A 590 -1.05 30.82 10.11
N CYS A 591 -1.79 31.53 9.25
CA CYS A 591 -2.90 30.95 8.49
C CYS A 591 -2.56 30.79 7.00
N SER A 592 -2.63 29.55 6.49
CA SER A 592 -2.45 29.28 5.06
C SER A 592 -3.68 29.68 4.23
N LEU A 593 -4.87 29.77 4.83
CA LEU A 593 -6.15 30.06 4.17
C LEU A 593 -6.70 31.44 4.59
N ARG A 594 -7.65 31.97 3.81
CA ARG A 594 -8.39 33.23 4.11
C ARG A 594 -9.89 33.03 3.91
N LEU A 595 -10.72 33.77 4.65
CA LEU A 595 -12.17 33.80 4.40
C LEU A 595 -12.55 34.99 3.51
N SER A 596 -13.42 34.79 2.51
CA SER A 596 -14.00 35.88 1.72
C SER A 596 -15.09 36.62 2.51
N SER A 597 -15.44 37.85 2.12
CA SER A 597 -16.57 38.56 2.75
C SER A 597 -17.88 37.80 2.58
N HIS A 598 -18.10 37.17 1.42
CA HIS A 598 -19.26 36.33 1.18
C HIS A 598 -19.32 35.13 2.14
N GLN A 599 -18.21 34.40 2.31
CA GLN A 599 -18.12 33.27 3.24
C GLN A 599 -18.36 33.69 4.69
N VAL A 600 -17.82 34.84 5.11
CA VAL A 600 -18.09 35.40 6.45
C VAL A 600 -19.58 35.67 6.64
N ASN A 601 -20.25 36.32 5.68
CA ASN A 601 -21.68 36.62 5.78
C ASN A 601 -22.53 35.35 5.84
N MET A 602 -22.16 34.32 5.08
CA MET A 602 -22.82 33.01 5.11
C MET A 602 -22.62 32.30 6.46
N LEU A 603 -21.42 32.35 7.04
CA LEU A 603 -21.14 31.81 8.39
C LEU A 603 -21.98 32.50 9.45
N LEU A 604 -22.01 33.84 9.46
CA LEU A 604 -22.80 34.60 10.44
C LEU A 604 -24.31 34.31 10.32
N SER A 605 -24.81 34.22 9.09
CA SER A 605 -26.21 33.84 8.83
C SER A 605 -26.50 32.40 9.27
N SER A 606 -25.55 31.48 9.06
CA SER A 606 -25.66 30.09 9.49
C SER A 606 -25.66 29.97 11.02
N LEU A 607 -24.76 30.68 11.71
CA LEU A 607 -24.71 30.72 13.18
C LEU A 607 -26.02 31.24 13.79
N TRP A 608 -26.68 32.23 13.18
CA TRP A 608 -28.02 32.68 13.59
C TRP A 608 -29.04 31.54 13.56
N ILE A 609 -29.12 30.83 12.43
CA ILE A 609 -30.07 29.73 12.23
C ILE A 609 -29.78 28.59 13.22
N GLN A 610 -28.50 28.25 13.40
CA GLN A 610 -28.08 27.19 14.31
C GLN A 610 -28.35 27.53 15.77
N ALA A 611 -27.99 28.73 16.23
CA ALA A 611 -28.22 29.16 17.61
C ALA A 611 -29.72 29.19 17.99
N THR A 612 -30.59 29.42 17.01
CA THR A 612 -32.05 29.45 17.20
C THR A 612 -32.74 28.09 17.01
N SER A 613 -32.00 27.05 16.62
CA SER A 613 -32.52 25.68 16.50
C SER A 613 -32.95 25.10 17.86
N THR A 614 -33.85 24.11 17.83
CA THR A 614 -34.47 23.54 19.03
C THR A 614 -33.54 22.63 19.82
N ASP A 615 -32.61 21.97 19.13
CA ASP A 615 -31.89 20.80 19.65
C ASP A 615 -30.41 21.11 19.89
N ASN A 616 -30.11 22.25 20.49
CA ASN A 616 -28.72 22.62 20.83
C ASN A 616 -28.35 22.11 22.23
N THR A 617 -27.22 21.40 22.30
CA THR A 617 -26.54 21.09 23.55
C THR A 617 -25.51 22.18 23.90
N PRO A 618 -25.02 22.26 25.15
CA PRO A 618 -23.94 23.18 25.51
C PRO A 618 -22.70 23.06 24.60
N GLU A 619 -22.35 21.84 24.17
CA GLU A 619 -21.23 21.59 23.25
C GLU A 619 -21.46 22.21 21.87
N ASN A 620 -22.72 22.29 21.39
CA ASN A 620 -23.04 23.02 20.17
C ASN A 620 -22.73 24.52 20.31
N PHE A 621 -23.05 25.12 21.46
CA PHE A 621 -22.74 26.54 21.70
C PHE A 621 -21.24 26.80 21.83
N GLU A 622 -20.47 25.88 22.43
CA GLU A 622 -19.00 25.95 22.43
C GLU A 622 -18.43 25.86 21.00
N ALA A 623 -18.92 24.94 20.17
CA ALA A 623 -18.51 24.79 18.77
C ALA A 623 -18.84 26.03 17.90
N MET A 624 -20.05 26.57 18.05
CA MET A 624 -20.47 27.83 17.42
C MET A 624 -19.62 29.01 17.90
N ALA A 625 -19.25 29.04 19.19
CA ALA A 625 -18.40 30.07 19.77
C ALA A 625 -17.00 30.08 19.16
N SER A 626 -16.37 28.93 18.95
CA SER A 626 -15.10 28.84 18.23
C SER A 626 -15.22 29.29 16.79
N THR A 627 -16.29 28.90 16.10
CA THR A 627 -16.50 29.31 14.70
C THR A 627 -16.69 30.83 14.60
N TYR A 628 -17.45 31.44 15.51
CA TYR A 628 -17.57 32.89 15.62
C TYR A 628 -16.21 33.54 15.92
N GLN A 629 -15.47 32.99 16.88
CA GLN A 629 -14.15 33.47 17.30
C GLN A 629 -13.21 33.60 16.10
N ILE A 630 -13.10 32.52 15.33
CA ILE A 630 -12.26 32.43 14.14
C ILE A 630 -12.77 33.39 13.07
N THR A 631 -14.08 33.41 12.81
CA THR A 631 -14.69 34.31 11.81
C THR A 631 -14.39 35.79 12.11
N LEU A 632 -14.47 36.19 13.37
CA LEU A 632 -14.16 37.55 13.80
C LEU A 632 -12.66 37.88 13.64
N LEU A 633 -11.78 36.99 14.09
CA LEU A 633 -10.32 37.14 13.95
C LEU A 633 -9.90 37.34 12.48
N PHE A 634 -10.45 36.53 11.58
CA PHE A 634 -10.18 36.65 10.14
C PHE A 634 -10.79 37.89 9.49
N SER A 635 -11.89 38.41 10.05
CA SER A 635 -12.51 39.66 9.59
C SER A 635 -11.67 40.88 9.98
N LEU A 636 -10.99 40.84 11.13
CA LEU A 636 -10.11 41.91 11.61
C LEU A 636 -8.78 41.99 10.85
N ALA A 637 -8.21 40.84 10.45
CA ALA A 637 -6.99 40.80 9.64
C ALA A 637 -7.16 41.46 8.25
N LYS A 638 -8.40 41.70 7.81
CA LYS A 638 -8.75 42.49 6.64
C LYS A 638 -9.24 43.87 7.07
N ARG A 639 -8.32 44.82 7.25
CA ARG A 639 -8.62 46.24 7.57
C ARG A 639 -9.67 46.91 6.66
N SER A 640 -9.99 46.33 5.51
CA SER A 640 -11.01 46.82 4.57
C SER A 640 -12.44 46.27 4.80
N ASN A 641 -12.67 45.39 5.78
CA ASN A 641 -13.95 44.69 5.96
C ASN A 641 -14.75 45.14 7.20
N HIS A 642 -14.85 46.45 7.42
CA HIS A 642 -15.64 47.02 8.53
C HIS A 642 -17.09 46.52 8.56
N MET A 643 -17.68 46.22 7.40
CA MET A 643 -19.03 45.66 7.30
C MET A 643 -19.16 44.28 7.97
N ALA A 644 -18.16 43.40 7.83
CA ALA A 644 -18.19 42.09 8.49
C ALA A 644 -18.10 42.20 10.01
N LEU A 645 -17.32 43.16 10.52
CA LEU A 645 -17.25 43.44 11.97
C LEU A 645 -18.59 43.93 12.50
N VAL A 646 -19.22 44.88 11.79
CA VAL A 646 -20.57 45.36 12.14
C VAL A 646 -21.57 44.21 12.17
N GLN A 647 -21.54 43.32 11.18
CA GLN A 647 -22.40 42.13 11.14
C GLN A 647 -22.13 41.15 12.29
N CYS A 648 -20.87 40.99 12.71
CA CYS A 648 -20.52 40.16 13.88
C CYS A 648 -21.15 40.70 15.18
N PHE A 649 -21.13 42.03 15.38
CA PHE A 649 -21.81 42.66 16.52
C PHE A 649 -23.32 42.63 16.37
N GLN A 650 -23.84 42.88 15.16
CA GLN A 650 -25.27 42.82 14.87
C GLN A 650 -25.85 41.44 15.21
N LEU A 651 -25.17 40.36 14.82
CA LEU A 651 -25.55 39.00 15.16
C LEU A 651 -25.61 38.77 16.68
N ALA A 652 -24.59 39.23 17.40
CA ALA A 652 -24.52 39.05 18.84
C ALA A 652 -25.64 39.84 19.56
N PHE A 653 -25.90 41.09 19.16
CA PHE A 653 -27.01 41.89 19.70
C PHE A 653 -28.38 41.31 19.34
N SER A 654 -28.57 40.81 18.13
CA SER A 654 -29.85 40.21 17.73
C SER A 654 -30.14 38.93 18.52
N LEU A 655 -29.12 38.11 18.81
CA LEU A 655 -29.31 36.86 19.58
C LEU A 655 -29.64 37.20 21.03
N ARG A 656 -28.95 38.20 21.57
CA ARG A 656 -29.21 38.70 22.91
C ARG A 656 -30.62 39.28 23.04
N ASN A 657 -31.07 40.07 22.07
CA ASN A 657 -32.43 40.61 22.08
C ASN A 657 -33.48 39.50 22.00
N LEU A 658 -33.25 38.50 21.13
CA LEU A 658 -34.11 37.34 21.02
C LEU A 658 -34.22 36.56 22.35
N SER A 659 -33.13 36.40 23.09
CA SER A 659 -33.14 35.72 24.38
C SER A 659 -33.92 36.47 25.48
N LEU A 660 -34.00 37.81 25.38
CA LEU A 660 -34.71 38.68 26.33
C LEU A 660 -36.21 38.81 26.02
N ASN A 661 -36.63 38.55 24.78
CA ASN A 661 -38.02 38.64 24.37
C ASN A 661 -38.89 37.60 25.10
N GLN A 662 -39.78 38.09 25.97
CA GLN A 662 -40.61 37.22 26.81
C GLN A 662 -41.70 36.49 26.02
N ASP A 663 -42.21 37.13 24.96
CA ASP A 663 -43.38 36.72 24.17
C ASP A 663 -43.12 35.62 23.13
N GLY A 664 -41.86 35.18 22.95
CA GLY A 664 -41.44 34.32 21.84
C GLY A 664 -41.63 32.80 22.01
N GLY A 665 -42.34 32.33 23.04
CA GLY A 665 -42.64 30.90 23.25
C GLY A 665 -41.44 29.95 23.49
N MET A 666 -40.19 30.44 23.47
CA MET A 666 -38.99 29.63 23.70
C MET A 666 -38.85 29.21 25.17
N GLN A 667 -38.36 27.98 25.41
CA GLN A 667 -38.05 27.47 26.75
C GLN A 667 -37.00 28.32 27.48
N HIS A 668 -37.12 28.44 28.81
CA HIS A 668 -36.22 29.25 29.64
C HIS A 668 -34.75 28.80 29.58
N SER A 669 -34.48 27.49 29.52
CA SER A 669 -33.12 26.94 29.37
C SER A 669 -32.46 27.44 28.09
N ARG A 670 -33.15 27.32 26.94
CA ARG A 670 -32.66 27.78 25.64
C ARG A 670 -32.40 29.28 25.61
N ARG A 671 -33.26 30.08 26.25
CA ARG A 671 -33.04 31.53 26.37
C ARG A 671 -31.75 31.83 27.14
N ARG A 672 -31.48 31.12 28.23
CA ARG A 672 -30.24 31.27 29.01
C ARG A 672 -29.00 30.88 28.19
N SER A 673 -29.05 29.79 27.43
CA SER A 673 -27.93 29.36 26.57
C SER A 673 -27.63 30.41 25.49
N ILE A 674 -28.66 30.89 24.80
CA ILE A 674 -28.52 31.94 23.77
C ILE A 674 -28.03 33.25 24.39
N PHE A 675 -28.55 33.64 25.56
CA PHE A 675 -28.11 34.85 26.27
C PHE A 675 -26.62 34.78 26.65
N THR A 676 -26.19 33.62 27.18
CA THR A 676 -24.80 33.37 27.58
C THR A 676 -23.87 33.38 26.37
N PHE A 677 -24.25 32.69 25.29
CA PHE A 677 -23.53 32.66 24.02
C PHE A 677 -23.41 34.07 23.40
N ALA A 678 -24.51 34.82 23.31
CA ALA A 678 -24.51 36.18 22.76
C ALA A 678 -23.68 37.15 23.61
N SER A 679 -23.71 37.00 24.93
CA SER A 679 -22.88 37.79 25.85
C SER A 679 -21.40 37.47 25.68
N TYR A 680 -21.03 36.20 25.50
CA TYR A 680 -19.67 35.80 25.13
C TYR A 680 -19.23 36.46 23.82
N MET A 681 -20.03 36.38 22.76
CA MET A 681 -19.72 36.98 21.46
C MET A 681 -19.44 38.48 21.58
N LEU A 682 -20.24 39.20 22.37
CA LEU A 682 -20.06 40.63 22.60
C LEU A 682 -18.80 40.94 23.42
N ILE A 683 -18.51 40.17 24.47
CA ILE A 683 -17.32 40.37 25.30
C ILE A 683 -16.04 40.10 24.49
N PHE A 684 -16.01 38.99 23.76
CA PHE A 684 -14.90 38.64 22.89
C PHE A 684 -14.72 39.67 21.78
N GLY A 685 -15.82 40.07 21.12
CA GLY A 685 -15.84 41.11 20.11
C GLY A 685 -15.30 42.45 20.61
N ALA A 686 -15.72 42.85 21.80
CA ALA A 686 -15.26 44.07 22.47
C ALA A 686 -13.76 44.02 22.77
N LYS A 687 -13.23 42.91 23.28
CA LYS A 687 -11.81 42.75 23.58
C LYS A 687 -10.94 42.89 22.34
N ILE A 688 -11.25 42.17 21.26
CA ILE A 688 -10.40 42.17 20.07
C ILE A 688 -10.57 43.46 19.25
N SER A 689 -11.75 44.06 19.26
CA SER A 689 -11.98 45.36 18.61
C SER A 689 -11.48 46.55 19.44
N ASN A 690 -10.87 46.30 20.61
CA ASN A 690 -10.37 47.30 21.56
C ASN A 690 -11.46 48.28 22.07
N ILE A 691 -12.68 47.77 22.29
CA ILE A 691 -13.83 48.50 22.87
C ILE A 691 -14.04 48.01 24.32
N LEU A 692 -13.02 48.19 25.16
CA LEU A 692 -12.97 47.59 26.51
C LEU A 692 -14.07 48.07 27.45
N GLU A 693 -14.63 49.26 27.20
CA GLU A 693 -15.74 49.85 27.97
C GLU A 693 -17.02 49.00 27.94
N LEU A 694 -17.21 48.20 26.88
CA LEU A 694 -18.39 47.35 26.73
C LEU A 694 -18.32 46.09 27.61
N VAL A 695 -17.11 45.62 27.95
CA VAL A 695 -16.89 44.40 28.74
C VAL A 695 -17.53 44.44 30.13
N PRO A 696 -17.29 45.46 31.00
CA PRO A 696 -17.91 45.52 32.32
C PRO A 696 -19.44 45.61 32.24
N ILE A 697 -19.99 46.37 31.30
CA ILE A 697 -21.44 46.55 31.10
C ILE A 697 -22.12 45.20 30.78
N ILE A 698 -21.50 44.37 29.93
CA ILE A 698 -22.03 43.05 29.62
C ILE A 698 -21.90 42.11 30.82
N LYS A 699 -20.77 42.16 31.53
CA LYS A 699 -20.55 41.32 32.72
C LYS A 699 -21.54 41.61 33.85
N GLU A 700 -21.88 42.86 34.08
CA GLU A 700 -22.90 43.24 35.09
C GLU A 700 -24.28 42.64 34.77
N SER A 701 -24.60 42.47 33.48
CA SER A 701 -25.85 41.85 33.08
C SER A 701 -25.88 40.32 33.20
N LEU A 702 -24.72 39.66 33.34
CA LEU A 702 -24.59 38.21 33.52
C LEU A 702 -24.88 37.84 34.98
N THR A 703 -26.14 37.97 35.38
CA THR A 703 -26.61 37.54 36.70
C THR A 703 -26.78 36.02 36.75
N ALA A 704 -26.63 35.41 37.94
CA ALA A 704 -26.76 33.95 38.12
C ALA A 704 -28.11 33.37 37.65
N GLN A 705 -29.15 34.20 37.52
CA GLN A 705 -30.46 33.79 37.02
C GLN A 705 -30.58 33.76 35.49
N MET A 706 -29.70 34.48 34.78
CA MET A 706 -29.71 34.61 33.31
C MET A 706 -28.64 33.78 32.61
N VAL A 707 -27.56 33.42 33.32
CA VAL A 707 -26.48 32.59 32.79
C VAL A 707 -26.92 31.11 32.74
N ASP A 708 -26.50 30.43 31.68
CA ASP A 708 -26.65 28.98 31.57
C ASP A 708 -25.61 28.28 32.47
N PRO A 709 -26.04 27.45 33.44
CA PRO A 709 -25.12 26.76 34.35
C PRO A 709 -24.15 25.79 33.63
N TYR A 710 -24.48 25.34 32.42
CA TYR A 710 -23.64 24.42 31.65
C TYR A 710 -22.68 25.13 30.69
N LEU A 711 -22.67 26.47 30.65
CA LEU A 711 -21.80 27.27 29.78
C LEU A 711 -21.00 28.27 30.60
N VAL A 712 -19.67 28.11 30.63
CA VAL A 712 -18.76 28.95 31.42
C VAL A 712 -17.87 29.78 30.50
N LEU A 713 -17.73 31.07 30.83
CA LEU A 713 -16.76 31.97 30.21
C LEU A 713 -15.40 31.81 30.88
N GLU A 714 -14.43 31.24 30.17
CA GLU A 714 -13.03 31.15 30.62
C GLU A 714 -12.22 32.35 30.12
N GLY A 715 -11.71 33.16 31.06
CA GLY A 715 -10.84 34.32 30.76
C GLY A 715 -11.47 35.39 29.86
N ASP A 716 -12.79 35.34 29.65
CA ASP A 716 -13.55 36.03 28.61
C ASP A 716 -12.99 35.89 27.18
N ILE A 717 -12.25 34.81 26.93
CA ILE A 717 -11.64 34.50 25.63
C ILE A 717 -12.26 33.22 25.05
N ARG A 718 -12.82 32.35 25.88
CA ARG A 718 -13.42 31.09 25.45
C ARG A 718 -14.75 30.82 26.18
N LEU A 719 -15.69 30.21 25.46
CA LEU A 719 -16.90 29.62 26.02
C LEU A 719 -16.70 28.11 26.09
N ARG A 720 -16.94 27.50 27.26
CA ARG A 720 -16.78 26.05 27.47
C ARG A 720 -18.07 25.42 28.00
N ALA A 721 -18.44 24.26 27.46
CA ALA A 721 -19.46 23.40 28.00
C ALA A 721 -18.95 22.62 29.23
N VAL A 722 -19.70 22.60 30.33
CA VAL A 722 -19.33 21.90 31.56
C VAL A 722 -20.26 20.71 31.78
N CYS A 723 -19.71 19.49 31.88
CA CYS A 723 -20.45 18.34 32.38
C CYS A 723 -20.41 18.31 33.91
N SER A 724 -21.44 18.83 34.59
CA SER A 724 -21.59 18.58 36.03
C SER A 724 -22.23 17.20 36.22
N GLY A 725 -21.52 16.27 36.85
CA GLY A 725 -22.14 15.11 37.49
C GLY A 725 -23.25 15.61 38.44
N PHE A 726 -24.39 14.92 38.42
CA PHE A 726 -25.57 15.25 39.24
C PHE A 726 -25.18 15.65 40.66
N PRO A 727 -25.66 16.78 41.21
CA PRO A 727 -25.63 16.95 42.65
C PRO A 727 -26.56 15.89 43.24
N GLN A 728 -26.01 15.00 44.07
CA GLN A 728 -26.83 14.19 44.97
C GLN A 728 -27.66 15.16 45.81
N GLU A 729 -28.98 14.99 45.76
CA GLU A 729 -29.89 15.60 46.71
C GLU A 729 -29.46 15.18 48.12
N GLU A 730 -28.88 16.10 48.88
CA GLU A 730 -28.87 15.98 50.34
C GLU A 730 -30.29 16.29 50.82
N THR A 731 -30.90 15.26 51.40
CA THR A 731 -32.21 15.23 52.07
C THR A 731 -32.40 16.30 53.12
#